data_AF-A0A317VJZ4-F1
#
_entry.id   AF-A0A317VJZ4-F1
#
_cell.length_a   1.000
_cell.length_b   1.000
_cell.length_c   1.000
_cell.angle_alpha   90.00
_cell.angle_beta   90.00
_cell.angle_gamma   90.00
#
_symmetry.space_group_name_H-M   'P 1'
#
loop_
_entity.id
_entity.type
_entity.pdbx_description
1 polymer ?
#
loop_
_entity_poly.entity_id
_entity_poly.type
_entity_poly.pdbx_seq_one_letter_code
_entity_poly.pdbx_strand_id
1 'polypeptide(L)'
;MKTTWKDIAPVPTHQEFLDIVLSRTQRQLPTQIRAGFNISRIRGFYTRKVKYTQETFGEKFQAILEGFPRLQDIHPFHKDLMNTLYDADHFRIALGQVSTAKHLIETVSRDYVRLIKYAQSLFQCKQLKRAALGRMATICKRLKDPLVYLEQVRQHLGRLPSIDPNTRTLLICGYPNVGKSSFLRNITRADVDVQPYAFTTKSLFVGHFDYKYLRFQAIDTPGILDHPLEEMNTIEMQSITAIAHLRSAVMYFMDLSEQCGYSVGDQIKLFQSIKPLFANKIVFIVVNKIDVRRPEDLEPEYQQELQNLLKSGDVEMLQVSCTTTEGVSAVKNAACDKLLAERVAQKLKSGTNNAGTPGGRLGDVLARIHVAKPMGGVQRETFIPDAVKGLKKYDKSDPNRRMLERDLEEENGGAGVYNIDLKKTYDLADDEWKHDKIPEVWNGKNIYDFVDPEIEAKLAALEEEEEKLEADGYYDSDESVEDVEDADNRMKAELIREKRTLMRNDAKMRKSLKNRAPIPRSAKSKKLSQMEESLEAAGYDVDAAGSRARSQSQARGRTSTRDVDMDDMDVDMSDPRQAIARAKGRARSQAATNRLEDGVTDETSRSKAERLKKLGQKKMNRMARAGEADRHTTASLPRHLFAGKRTIGKTQRR
;
A
#
# COMPACT_ATOMS: atom_id res chain seq x y z
N MET A 1 31.96 -0.52 0.02
CA MET A 1 32.34 -1.84 -0.57
C MET A 1 31.79 -2.93 0.32
N LYS A 2 31.28 -4.03 -0.23
CA LYS A 2 30.82 -5.17 0.58
C LYS A 2 32.04 -5.80 1.29
N THR A 3 32.00 -5.90 2.61
CA THR A 3 33.04 -6.51 3.45
C THR A 3 32.69 -7.94 3.87
N THR A 4 31.51 -8.43 3.48
CA THR A 4 31.00 -9.78 3.78
C THR A 4 30.27 -10.36 2.57
N TRP A 5 30.38 -11.68 2.38
CA TRP A 5 29.74 -12.41 1.28
C TRP A 5 28.87 -13.56 1.79
N LYS A 6 28.05 -13.31 2.80
CA LYS A 6 27.15 -14.30 3.39
C LYS A 6 25.83 -14.46 2.62
N ASP A 7 25.43 -13.44 1.87
CA ASP A 7 24.12 -13.35 1.20
C ASP A 7 24.05 -14.13 -0.13
N ILE A 8 25.06 -14.95 -0.44
CA ILE A 8 25.09 -15.75 -1.67
C ILE A 8 24.16 -16.96 -1.48
N ALA A 9 23.16 -17.05 -2.36
CA ALA A 9 22.25 -18.19 -2.38
C ALA A 9 23.00 -19.52 -2.59
N PRO A 10 22.56 -20.62 -1.97
CA PRO A 10 23.13 -21.95 -2.22
C PRO A 10 23.10 -22.29 -3.71
N VAL A 11 24.23 -22.80 -4.22
CA VAL A 11 24.38 -23.26 -5.59
C VAL A 11 24.05 -24.76 -5.60
N PRO A 12 22.90 -25.18 -6.15
CA PRO A 12 22.54 -26.60 -6.14
C PRO A 12 23.41 -27.38 -7.13
N THR A 13 23.52 -28.69 -6.90
CA THR A 13 24.18 -29.58 -7.86
C THR A 13 23.44 -29.60 -9.20
N HIS A 14 24.11 -30.01 -10.27
CA HIS A 14 23.47 -30.07 -11.60
C HIS A 14 22.19 -30.94 -11.64
N GLN A 15 22.09 -32.01 -10.84
CA GLN A 15 20.90 -32.86 -10.78
C GLN A 15 19.76 -32.14 -10.07
N GLU A 16 20.02 -31.62 -8.86
CA GLU A 16 19.04 -30.84 -8.10
C GLU A 16 18.58 -29.61 -8.88
N PHE A 17 19.49 -28.93 -9.58
CA PHE A 17 19.18 -27.80 -10.43
C PHE A 17 18.15 -28.19 -11.49
N LEU A 18 18.38 -29.30 -12.20
CA LEU A 18 17.45 -29.81 -13.22
C LEU A 18 16.09 -30.17 -12.61
N ASP A 19 16.09 -30.86 -11.48
CA ASP A 19 14.87 -31.31 -10.81
C ASP A 19 14.04 -30.12 -10.32
N ILE A 20 14.68 -29.11 -9.73
CA ILE A 20 14.02 -27.87 -9.29
C ILE A 20 13.36 -27.18 -10.49
N VAL A 21 14.08 -27.00 -11.59
CA VAL A 21 13.57 -26.27 -12.76
C VAL A 21 12.45 -27.03 -13.47
N LEU A 22 12.62 -28.33 -13.70
CA LEU A 22 11.63 -29.16 -14.39
C LEU A 22 10.38 -29.38 -13.52
N SER A 23 10.55 -29.58 -12.22
CA SER A 23 9.45 -29.67 -11.25
C SER A 23 8.68 -28.35 -11.17
N ARG A 24 9.36 -27.20 -11.08
CA ARG A 24 8.72 -25.87 -11.10
C ARG A 24 7.93 -25.65 -12.39
N THR A 25 8.48 -26.05 -13.54
CA THR A 25 7.78 -25.97 -14.84
C THR A 25 6.51 -26.84 -14.87
N GLN A 26 6.55 -28.03 -14.25
CA GLN A 26 5.41 -28.94 -14.23
C GLN A 26 4.32 -28.48 -13.26
N ARG A 27 4.68 -27.94 -12.09
CA ARG A 27 3.73 -27.50 -11.05
C ARG A 27 3.06 -26.16 -11.38
N GLN A 28 3.80 -25.21 -11.96
CA GLN A 28 3.32 -23.84 -12.18
C GLN A 28 2.53 -23.66 -13.48
N LEU A 29 2.76 -24.52 -14.48
CA LEU A 29 2.09 -24.42 -15.78
C LEU A 29 1.01 -25.48 -15.94
N PRO A 30 -0.07 -25.19 -16.70
CA PRO A 30 -1.07 -26.20 -17.02
C PRO A 30 -0.42 -27.42 -17.69
N THR A 31 -0.93 -28.61 -17.40
CA THR A 31 -0.37 -29.89 -17.85
C THR A 31 -1.24 -30.61 -18.88
N GLN A 32 -2.56 -30.41 -18.83
CA GLN A 32 -3.52 -31.10 -19.69
C GLN A 32 -3.79 -30.34 -20.99
N ILE A 33 -3.67 -31.03 -22.13
CA ILE A 33 -4.15 -30.58 -23.45
C ILE A 33 -4.72 -31.77 -24.22
N ARG A 34 -5.67 -31.51 -25.12
CA ARG A 34 -6.30 -32.53 -25.97
C ARG A 34 -6.00 -32.27 -27.44
N ALA A 35 -6.02 -33.32 -28.26
CA ALA A 35 -5.73 -33.25 -29.69
C ALA A 35 -6.77 -32.43 -30.49
N GLY A 36 -8.03 -32.38 -30.03
CA GLY A 36 -9.10 -31.62 -30.70
C GLY A 36 -9.09 -30.10 -30.46
N PHE A 37 -8.08 -29.57 -29.77
CA PHE A 37 -7.96 -28.11 -29.58
C PHE A 37 -7.39 -27.42 -30.82
N ASN A 38 -7.77 -26.15 -31.02
CA ASN A 38 -7.21 -25.31 -32.08
C ASN A 38 -5.67 -25.31 -32.01
N ILE A 39 -5.02 -25.46 -33.17
CA ILE A 39 -3.55 -25.55 -33.26
C ILE A 39 -2.84 -24.35 -32.61
N SER A 40 -3.43 -23.16 -32.67
CA SER A 40 -2.94 -21.96 -31.98
C SER A 40 -2.81 -22.17 -30.46
N ARG A 41 -3.81 -22.82 -29.84
CA ARG A 41 -3.79 -23.14 -28.40
C ARG A 41 -2.72 -24.18 -28.06
N ILE A 42 -2.53 -25.18 -28.91
CA ILE A 42 -1.49 -26.21 -28.74
C ILE A 42 -0.09 -25.60 -28.86
N ARG A 43 0.14 -24.76 -29.89
CA ARG A 43 1.41 -24.03 -30.07
C ARG A 43 1.69 -23.09 -28.89
N GLY A 44 0.69 -22.33 -28.44
CA GLY A 44 0.79 -21.45 -27.28
C GLY A 44 1.14 -22.22 -25.99
N PHE A 45 0.52 -23.37 -25.78
CA PHE A 45 0.79 -24.23 -24.61
C PHE A 45 2.25 -24.69 -24.55
N TYR A 46 2.80 -25.22 -25.65
CA TYR A 46 4.19 -25.70 -25.66
C TYR A 46 5.22 -24.58 -25.72
N THR A 47 4.90 -23.47 -26.39
CA THR A 47 5.74 -22.25 -26.38
C THR A 47 5.92 -21.74 -24.95
N ARG A 48 4.82 -21.68 -24.17
CA ARG A 48 4.86 -21.26 -22.77
C ARG A 48 5.74 -22.18 -21.92
N LYS A 49 5.69 -23.50 -22.14
CA LYS A 49 6.56 -24.44 -21.40
C LYS A 49 8.03 -24.22 -21.72
N VAL A 50 8.41 -24.06 -22.99
CA VAL A 50 9.81 -23.84 -23.36
C VAL A 50 10.33 -22.51 -22.82
N LYS A 51 9.56 -21.42 -22.96
CA LYS A 51 9.94 -20.10 -22.45
C LYS A 51 10.08 -20.06 -20.93
N TYR A 52 9.08 -20.56 -20.20
CA TYR A 52 9.10 -20.54 -18.74
C TYR A 52 10.26 -21.35 -18.16
N THR A 53 10.60 -22.49 -18.78
CA THR A 53 11.79 -23.25 -18.37
C THR A 53 13.08 -22.45 -18.61
N GLN A 54 13.22 -21.80 -19.77
CA GLN A 54 14.38 -20.94 -20.03
C GLN A 54 14.45 -19.74 -19.08
N GLU A 55 13.33 -19.08 -18.79
CA GLU A 55 13.27 -17.98 -17.81
C GLU A 55 13.72 -18.47 -16.44
N THR A 56 13.23 -19.63 -15.99
CA THR A 56 13.64 -20.22 -14.71
C THR A 56 15.14 -20.55 -14.66
N PHE A 57 15.71 -21.13 -15.72
CA PHE A 57 17.17 -21.33 -15.82
C PHE A 57 17.91 -19.99 -15.78
N GLY A 58 17.44 -19.01 -16.54
CA GLY A 58 18.02 -17.67 -16.62
C GLY A 58 18.03 -16.94 -15.27
N GLU A 59 16.91 -16.95 -14.55
CA GLU A 59 16.79 -16.40 -13.18
C GLU A 59 17.82 -17.01 -12.23
N LYS A 60 17.92 -18.33 -12.23
CA LYS A 60 18.82 -19.05 -11.31
C LYS A 60 20.29 -18.83 -11.65
N PHE A 61 20.67 -18.88 -12.92
CA PHE A 61 22.05 -18.57 -13.31
C PHE A 61 22.39 -17.09 -13.09
N GLN A 62 21.44 -16.18 -13.31
CA GLN A 62 21.65 -14.77 -13.01
C GLN A 62 21.87 -14.54 -11.52
N ALA A 63 21.08 -15.17 -10.64
CA ALA A 63 21.25 -15.08 -9.20
C ALA A 63 22.64 -15.57 -8.74
N ILE A 64 23.19 -16.61 -9.39
CA ILE A 64 24.56 -17.08 -9.14
C ILE A 64 25.56 -16.00 -9.57
N LEU A 65 25.46 -15.50 -10.81
CA LEU A 65 26.40 -14.52 -11.36
C LEU A 65 26.40 -13.16 -10.62
N GLU A 66 25.26 -12.74 -10.10
CA GLU A 66 25.12 -11.51 -9.31
C GLU A 66 25.50 -11.71 -7.84
N GLY A 67 25.30 -12.91 -7.31
CA GLY A 67 25.64 -13.25 -5.92
C GLY A 67 27.15 -13.26 -5.69
N PHE A 68 27.92 -13.81 -6.63
CA PHE A 68 29.37 -13.92 -6.46
C PHE A 68 30.11 -12.58 -6.66
N PRO A 69 31.17 -12.33 -5.86
CA PRO A 69 32.04 -11.17 -6.02
C PRO A 69 32.75 -11.15 -7.39
N ARG A 70 32.78 -9.98 -8.05
CA ARG A 70 33.63 -9.75 -9.22
C ARG A 70 35.03 -9.36 -8.76
N LEU A 71 36.02 -10.22 -9.03
CA LEU A 71 37.40 -10.02 -8.57
C LEU A 71 38.05 -8.70 -9.03
N GLN A 72 37.63 -8.15 -10.17
CA GLN A 72 38.19 -6.90 -10.72
C GLN A 72 37.67 -5.64 -10.01
N ASP A 73 36.45 -5.68 -9.50
CA ASP A 73 35.76 -4.52 -8.91
C ASP A 73 35.97 -4.42 -7.38
N ILE A 74 36.74 -5.35 -6.82
CA ILE A 74 36.96 -5.50 -5.38
C ILE A 74 38.30 -4.91 -4.98
N HIS A 75 38.41 -4.53 -3.70
CA HIS A 75 39.66 -4.04 -3.13
C HIS A 75 40.82 -5.04 -3.34
N PRO A 76 42.04 -4.58 -3.70
CA PRO A 76 43.20 -5.44 -3.94
C PRO A 76 43.44 -6.51 -2.86
N PHE A 77 43.32 -6.15 -1.58
CA PHE A 77 43.39 -7.11 -0.45
C PHE A 77 42.51 -8.34 -0.65
N HIS A 78 41.22 -8.14 -0.92
CA HIS A 78 40.25 -9.23 -1.04
C HIS A 78 40.41 -9.99 -2.36
N LYS A 79 40.85 -9.29 -3.42
CA LYS A 79 41.19 -9.92 -4.70
C LYS A 79 42.35 -10.90 -4.54
N ASP A 80 43.43 -10.48 -3.90
CA ASP A 80 44.63 -11.31 -3.73
C ASP A 80 44.40 -12.41 -2.69
N LEU A 81 43.63 -12.13 -1.63
CA LEU A 81 43.18 -13.16 -0.71
C LEU A 81 42.37 -14.25 -1.44
N MET A 82 41.41 -13.87 -2.29
CA MET A 82 40.66 -14.83 -3.10
C MET A 82 41.55 -15.58 -4.11
N ASN A 83 42.57 -14.91 -4.66
CA ASN A 83 43.52 -15.55 -5.55
C ASN A 83 44.29 -16.67 -4.84
N THR A 84 44.80 -16.40 -3.62
CA THR A 84 45.51 -17.41 -2.82
C THR A 84 44.62 -18.56 -2.35
N LEU A 85 43.34 -18.30 -2.06
CA LEU A 85 42.42 -19.30 -1.52
C LEU A 85 41.74 -20.16 -2.59
N TYR A 86 41.36 -19.58 -3.72
CA TYR A 86 40.43 -20.21 -4.66
C TYR A 86 40.98 -20.37 -6.08
N ASP A 87 42.17 -19.82 -6.37
CA ASP A 87 42.70 -19.58 -7.71
C ASP A 87 41.75 -18.69 -8.53
N ALA A 88 42.19 -17.44 -8.78
CA ALA A 88 41.39 -16.45 -9.48
C ALA A 88 41.00 -16.89 -10.90
N ASP A 89 41.85 -17.67 -11.58
CA ASP A 89 41.58 -18.12 -12.93
C ASP A 89 40.53 -19.23 -12.95
N HIS A 90 40.64 -20.22 -12.06
CA HIS A 90 39.63 -21.26 -11.95
C HIS A 90 38.26 -20.68 -11.58
N PHE A 91 38.24 -19.73 -10.63
CA PHE A 91 37.02 -19.02 -10.23
C PHE A 91 36.38 -18.25 -11.39
N ARG A 92 37.17 -17.51 -12.16
CA ARG A 92 36.70 -16.75 -13.33
C ARG A 92 36.20 -17.67 -14.44
N ILE A 93 36.88 -18.78 -14.69
CA ILE A 93 36.48 -19.77 -15.69
C ILE A 93 35.13 -20.39 -15.31
N ALA A 94 34.93 -20.77 -14.03
CA ALA A 94 33.68 -21.35 -13.56
C ALA A 94 32.48 -20.38 -13.75
N LEU A 95 32.62 -19.11 -13.35
CA LEU A 95 31.59 -18.10 -13.59
C LEU A 95 31.36 -17.81 -15.08
N GLY A 96 32.43 -17.81 -15.88
CA GLY A 96 32.36 -17.69 -17.34
C GLY A 96 31.57 -18.83 -17.99
N GLN A 97 31.75 -20.06 -17.52
CA GLN A 97 31.00 -21.23 -17.99
C GLN A 97 29.51 -21.14 -17.63
N VAL A 98 29.16 -20.61 -16.45
CA VAL A 98 27.75 -20.35 -16.07
C VAL A 98 27.13 -19.28 -16.98
N SER A 99 27.86 -18.20 -17.25
CA SER A 99 27.41 -17.11 -18.14
C SER A 99 27.18 -17.59 -19.58
N THR A 100 28.13 -18.34 -20.14
CA THR A 100 27.97 -18.93 -21.49
C THR A 100 26.81 -19.93 -21.56
N ALA A 101 26.61 -20.75 -20.52
CA ALA A 101 25.47 -21.66 -20.45
C ALA A 101 24.11 -20.94 -20.42
N LYS A 102 24.00 -19.83 -19.68
CA LYS A 102 22.81 -18.96 -19.68
C LYS A 102 22.47 -18.51 -21.12
N HIS A 103 23.45 -17.97 -21.84
CA HIS A 103 23.26 -17.50 -23.22
C HIS A 103 22.93 -18.63 -24.21
N LEU A 104 23.52 -19.82 -24.04
CA LEU A 104 23.19 -20.99 -24.84
C LEU A 104 21.73 -21.42 -24.64
N ILE A 105 21.23 -21.41 -23.40
CA ILE A 105 19.83 -21.75 -23.08
C ILE A 105 18.85 -20.74 -23.68
N GLU A 106 19.16 -19.44 -23.61
CA GLU A 106 18.39 -18.38 -24.26
C GLU A 106 18.33 -18.57 -25.78
N THR A 107 19.44 -18.96 -26.40
CA THR A 107 19.51 -19.24 -27.83
C THR A 107 18.68 -20.47 -28.22
N VAL A 108 18.83 -21.58 -27.48
CA VAL A 108 18.01 -22.79 -27.66
C VAL A 108 16.52 -22.45 -27.54
N SER A 109 16.10 -21.70 -26.53
CA SER A 109 14.71 -21.28 -26.36
C SER A 109 14.19 -20.50 -27.58
N ARG A 110 14.93 -19.49 -28.04
CA ARG A 110 14.54 -18.67 -29.20
C ARG A 110 14.35 -19.51 -30.46
N ASP A 111 15.25 -20.45 -30.73
CA ASP A 111 15.18 -21.30 -31.92
C ASP A 111 14.02 -22.29 -31.86
N TYR A 112 13.81 -22.98 -30.73
CA TYR A 112 12.69 -23.90 -30.61
C TYR A 112 11.34 -23.21 -30.58
N VAL A 113 11.24 -22.00 -30.00
CA VAL A 113 10.02 -21.18 -30.09
C VAL A 113 9.73 -20.81 -31.54
N ARG A 114 10.77 -20.48 -32.34
CA ARG A 114 10.61 -20.22 -33.77
C ARG A 114 10.11 -21.47 -34.53
N LEU A 115 10.64 -22.65 -34.22
CA LEU A 115 10.21 -23.91 -34.84
C LEU A 115 8.78 -24.31 -34.46
N ILE A 116 8.37 -24.11 -33.20
CA ILE A 116 7.01 -24.44 -32.73
C ILE A 116 5.93 -23.64 -33.48
N LYS A 117 6.24 -22.44 -33.99
CA LYS A 117 5.30 -21.62 -34.77
C LYS A 117 4.79 -22.33 -36.03
N TYR A 118 5.61 -23.19 -36.64
CA TYR A 118 5.29 -23.90 -37.88
C TYR A 118 4.81 -25.34 -37.66
N ALA A 119 4.78 -25.82 -36.42
CA ALA A 119 4.38 -27.19 -36.12
C ALA A 119 2.88 -27.41 -36.34
N GLN A 120 2.50 -28.43 -37.10
CA GLN A 120 1.11 -28.62 -37.55
C GLN A 120 0.30 -29.60 -36.68
N SER A 121 0.98 -30.41 -35.85
CA SER A 121 0.33 -31.43 -35.02
C SER A 121 0.74 -31.35 -33.55
N LEU A 122 -0.13 -31.91 -32.69
CA LEU A 122 0.15 -32.11 -31.27
C LEU A 122 1.45 -32.89 -31.05
N PHE A 123 1.65 -33.95 -31.84
CA PHE A 123 2.81 -34.83 -31.74
C PHE A 123 4.11 -34.08 -32.07
N GLN A 124 4.13 -33.32 -33.16
CA GLN A 124 5.28 -32.52 -33.58
C GLN A 124 5.62 -31.45 -32.52
N CYS A 125 4.61 -30.75 -31.98
CA CYS A 125 4.83 -29.79 -30.90
C CYS A 125 5.38 -30.47 -29.63
N LYS A 126 4.88 -31.66 -29.27
CA LYS A 126 5.36 -32.44 -28.13
C LYS A 126 6.83 -32.85 -28.29
N GLN A 127 7.23 -33.30 -29.49
CA GLN A 127 8.61 -33.65 -29.81
C GLN A 127 9.54 -32.43 -29.73
N LEU A 128 9.16 -31.29 -30.34
CA LEU A 128 9.94 -30.05 -30.27
C LEU A 128 10.13 -29.58 -28.83
N LYS A 129 9.08 -29.64 -27.99
CA LYS A 129 9.20 -29.34 -26.57
C LYS A 129 10.16 -30.28 -25.85
N ARG A 130 10.09 -31.60 -26.10
CA ARG A 130 11.00 -32.58 -25.48
C ARG A 130 12.45 -32.32 -25.90
N ALA A 131 12.69 -32.03 -27.18
CA ALA A 131 14.02 -31.72 -27.68
C ALA A 131 14.58 -30.42 -27.08
N ALA A 132 13.77 -29.36 -26.97
CA ALA A 132 14.17 -28.10 -26.35
C ALA A 132 14.59 -28.30 -24.89
N LEU A 133 13.74 -28.92 -24.07
CA LEU A 133 14.04 -29.19 -22.66
C LEU A 133 15.22 -30.15 -22.50
N GLY A 134 15.36 -31.15 -23.38
CA GLY A 134 16.50 -32.05 -23.39
C GLY A 134 17.82 -31.32 -23.66
N ARG A 135 17.87 -30.42 -24.65
CA ARG A 135 19.08 -29.62 -24.94
C ARG A 135 19.43 -28.66 -23.80
N MET A 136 18.44 -28.01 -23.18
CA MET A 136 18.65 -27.20 -21.98
C MET A 136 19.21 -28.05 -20.84
N ALA A 137 18.68 -29.26 -20.66
CA ALA A 137 19.15 -30.17 -19.63
C ALA A 137 20.60 -30.64 -19.88
N THR A 138 20.96 -30.94 -21.13
CA THR A 138 22.34 -31.30 -21.50
C THR A 138 23.33 -30.17 -21.23
N ILE A 139 22.96 -28.91 -21.49
CA ILE A 139 23.79 -27.74 -21.15
C ILE A 139 24.05 -27.69 -19.64
N CYS A 140 23.01 -27.88 -18.83
CA CYS A 140 23.14 -27.90 -17.37
C CYS A 140 23.98 -29.09 -16.87
N LYS A 141 23.85 -30.29 -17.49
CA LYS A 141 24.68 -31.46 -17.14
C LYS A 141 26.17 -31.23 -17.38
N ARG A 142 26.52 -30.45 -18.40
CA ARG A 142 27.93 -30.08 -18.68
C ARG A 142 28.52 -29.15 -17.61
N LEU A 143 27.69 -28.47 -16.82
CA LEU A 143 28.13 -27.62 -15.69
C LEU A 143 28.30 -28.38 -14.37
N LYS A 144 28.44 -29.71 -14.40
CA LYS A 144 28.58 -30.53 -13.18
C LYS A 144 29.70 -30.03 -12.26
N ASP A 145 30.92 -29.95 -12.78
CA ASP A 145 32.10 -29.64 -11.96
C ASP A 145 32.14 -28.16 -11.52
N PRO A 146 31.82 -27.17 -12.38
CA PRO A 146 31.75 -25.76 -11.98
C PRO A 146 30.74 -25.48 -10.87
N LEU A 147 29.56 -26.10 -10.89
CA LEU A 147 28.55 -25.88 -9.86
C LEU A 147 28.98 -26.43 -8.50
N VAL A 148 29.64 -27.60 -8.49
CA VAL A 148 30.19 -28.19 -7.26
C VAL A 148 31.30 -27.31 -6.69
N TYR A 149 32.22 -26.86 -7.54
CA TYR A 149 33.28 -25.94 -7.13
C TYR A 149 32.71 -24.62 -6.57
N LEU A 150 31.75 -23.99 -7.26
CA LEU A 150 31.15 -22.74 -6.81
C LEU A 150 30.43 -22.90 -5.46
N GLU A 151 29.77 -24.04 -5.19
CA GLU A 151 29.16 -24.28 -3.87
C GLU A 151 30.22 -24.42 -2.76
N GLN A 152 31.34 -25.09 -3.02
CA GLN A 152 32.45 -25.17 -2.06
C GLN A 152 33.04 -23.79 -1.77
N VAL A 153 33.28 -22.99 -2.81
CA VAL A 153 33.75 -21.61 -2.67
C VAL A 153 32.75 -20.79 -1.86
N ARG A 154 31.45 -20.88 -2.16
CA ARG A 154 30.38 -20.17 -1.42
C ARG A 154 30.40 -20.50 0.07
N GLN A 155 30.49 -21.79 0.42
CA GLN A 155 30.51 -22.24 1.81
C GLN A 155 31.71 -21.70 2.56
N HIS A 156 32.90 -21.71 1.94
CA HIS A 156 34.11 -21.17 2.53
C HIS A 156 34.03 -19.64 2.64
N LEU A 157 33.58 -18.96 1.59
CA LEU A 157 33.49 -17.51 1.50
C LEU A 157 32.53 -16.93 2.56
N GLY A 158 31.44 -17.65 2.86
CA GLY A 158 30.50 -17.27 3.91
C GLY A 158 31.08 -17.36 5.33
N ARG A 159 32.20 -18.06 5.53
CA ARG A 159 32.92 -18.17 6.81
C ARG A 159 34.06 -17.18 6.95
N LEU A 160 34.48 -16.52 5.86
CA LEU A 160 35.56 -15.54 5.94
C LEU A 160 35.17 -14.38 6.85
N PRO A 161 36.11 -13.89 7.70
CA PRO A 161 35.83 -12.78 8.57
C PRO A 161 35.66 -11.48 7.76
N SER A 162 34.87 -10.56 8.31
CA SER A 162 34.73 -9.24 7.71
C SER A 162 35.92 -8.37 8.04
N ILE A 163 36.72 -8.04 7.03
CA ILE A 163 37.89 -7.15 7.16
C ILE A 163 37.66 -5.93 6.28
N ASP A 164 37.69 -4.74 6.88
CA ASP A 164 37.76 -3.49 6.14
C ASP A 164 39.24 -3.07 6.03
N PRO A 165 39.83 -3.01 4.82
CA PRO A 165 41.23 -2.65 4.64
C PRO A 165 41.54 -1.17 4.97
N ASN A 166 40.52 -0.30 5.03
CA ASN A 166 40.71 1.13 5.25
C ASN A 166 40.65 1.54 6.72
N THR A 167 40.06 0.70 7.58
CA THR A 167 39.91 0.97 9.02
C THR A 167 41.22 0.80 9.77
N ARG A 168 41.19 1.19 11.06
CA ARG A 168 42.35 1.13 11.96
C ARG A 168 42.59 -0.31 12.35
N THR A 169 43.68 -0.87 11.87
CA THR A 169 43.99 -2.30 11.99
C THR A 169 45.28 -2.47 12.77
N LEU A 170 45.30 -3.40 13.72
CA LEU A 170 46.50 -3.95 14.31
C LEU A 170 46.71 -5.34 13.71
N LEU A 171 47.87 -5.57 13.10
CA LEU A 171 48.22 -6.87 12.53
C LEU A 171 49.20 -7.57 13.46
N ILE A 172 48.90 -8.79 13.87
CA ILE A 172 49.70 -9.58 14.81
C ILE A 172 50.45 -10.63 14.01
N CYS A 173 51.78 -10.48 13.90
CA CYS A 173 52.65 -11.34 13.10
C CYS A 173 53.79 -11.92 13.94
N GLY A 174 54.41 -13.00 13.48
CA GLY A 174 55.53 -13.66 14.18
C GLY A 174 55.51 -15.18 14.00
N TYR A 175 56.49 -15.87 14.57
CA TYR A 175 56.64 -17.33 14.48
C TYR A 175 55.42 -18.08 15.06
N PRO A 176 55.17 -19.33 14.64
CA PRO A 176 54.23 -20.22 15.34
C PRO A 176 54.56 -20.31 16.85
N ASN A 177 53.56 -20.58 17.69
CA ASN A 177 53.72 -20.81 19.14
C ASN A 177 54.29 -19.66 20.01
N VAL A 178 54.56 -18.47 19.45
CA VAL A 178 55.01 -17.30 20.23
C VAL A 178 53.91 -16.65 21.09
N GLY A 179 52.65 -17.07 20.96
CA GLY A 179 51.52 -16.56 21.77
C GLY A 179 50.66 -15.45 21.13
N LYS A 180 50.68 -15.33 19.80
CA LYS A 180 49.86 -14.37 19.02
C LYS A 180 48.36 -14.50 19.28
N SER A 181 47.83 -15.71 19.16
CA SER A 181 46.40 -16.00 19.35
C SER A 181 45.97 -15.80 20.80
N SER A 182 46.84 -16.10 21.77
CA SER A 182 46.62 -15.78 23.19
C SER A 182 46.51 -14.28 23.44
N PHE A 183 47.36 -13.48 22.77
CA PHE A 183 47.26 -12.03 22.84
C PHE A 183 45.94 -11.53 22.26
N LEU A 184 45.51 -12.04 21.10
CA LEU A 184 44.23 -11.68 20.49
C LEU A 184 43.03 -12.00 21.40
N ARG A 185 43.08 -13.13 22.11
CA ARG A 185 42.06 -13.55 23.07
C ARG A 185 42.02 -12.67 24.32
N ASN A 186 43.16 -12.15 24.78
CA ASN A 186 43.22 -11.27 25.94
C ASN A 186 42.76 -9.84 25.62
N ILE A 187 43.04 -9.35 24.40
CA ILE A 187 42.69 -7.98 23.99
C ILE A 187 41.25 -7.86 23.46
N THR A 188 40.69 -8.94 22.90
CA THR A 188 39.36 -8.92 22.28
C THR A 188 38.48 -10.07 22.75
N ARG A 189 37.19 -10.03 22.43
CA ARG A 189 36.25 -11.15 22.68
C ARG A 189 36.29 -12.23 21.59
N ALA A 190 37.36 -12.28 20.78
CA ALA A 190 37.49 -13.29 19.74
C ALA A 190 37.78 -14.65 20.38
N ASP A 191 37.04 -15.67 19.94
CA ASP A 191 37.26 -17.05 20.35
C ASP A 191 38.24 -17.70 19.37
N VAL A 192 39.49 -17.85 19.81
CA VAL A 192 40.58 -18.42 19.01
C VAL A 192 41.20 -19.56 19.78
N ASP A 193 41.38 -20.70 19.11
CA ASP A 193 41.99 -21.89 19.68
C ASP A 193 43.49 -21.67 19.93
N VAL A 194 43.90 -21.84 21.19
CA VAL A 194 45.29 -21.77 21.61
C VAL A 194 45.74 -23.17 21.98
N GLN A 195 46.65 -23.74 21.19
CA GLN A 195 47.23 -25.06 21.40
C GLN A 195 48.76 -24.98 21.21
N PRO A 196 49.55 -25.88 21.82
CA PRO A 196 51.01 -25.77 21.85
C PRO A 196 51.72 -26.25 20.56
N TYR A 197 50.98 -26.66 19.52
CA TYR A 197 51.54 -27.12 18.25
C TYR A 197 51.42 -26.05 17.16
N ALA A 198 52.34 -26.03 16.19
CA ALA A 198 52.34 -25.04 15.12
C ALA A 198 51.08 -25.15 14.22
N PHE A 199 50.74 -24.05 13.53
CA PHE A 199 49.59 -23.96 12.63
C PHE A 199 48.22 -24.19 13.28
N THR A 200 48.07 -23.81 14.56
CA THR A 200 46.76 -23.71 15.22
C THR A 200 45.79 -22.82 14.44
N THR A 201 46.28 -21.69 13.92
CA THR A 201 45.52 -20.77 13.06
C THR A 201 45.91 -20.96 11.60
N LYS A 202 44.97 -21.45 10.79
CA LYS A 202 45.15 -21.68 9.33
C LYS A 202 44.55 -20.56 8.46
N SER A 203 43.81 -19.66 9.08
CA SER A 203 43.13 -18.53 8.46
C SER A 203 43.34 -17.28 9.30
N LEU A 204 43.18 -16.11 8.68
CA LEU A 204 43.16 -14.83 9.39
C LEU A 204 41.98 -14.80 10.37
N PHE A 205 42.24 -14.52 11.64
CA PHE A 205 41.19 -14.28 12.64
C PHE A 205 41.10 -12.79 12.95
N VAL A 206 39.88 -12.30 13.16
CA VAL A 206 39.64 -10.88 13.44
C VAL A 206 38.98 -10.73 14.80
N GLY A 207 39.62 -9.98 15.67
CA GLY A 207 39.05 -9.49 16.91
C GLY A 207 38.75 -8.00 16.80
N HIS A 208 37.69 -7.56 17.46
CA HIS A 208 37.39 -6.14 17.57
C HIS A 208 37.46 -5.69 19.03
N PHE A 209 37.98 -4.48 19.24
CA PHE A 209 38.02 -3.84 20.54
C PHE A 209 37.85 -2.32 20.38
N ASP A 210 37.49 -1.67 21.49
CA ASP A 210 37.27 -0.23 21.53
C ASP A 210 38.38 0.45 22.33
N TYR A 211 38.92 1.54 21.77
CA TYR A 211 39.94 2.37 22.41
C TYR A 211 39.73 3.84 22.05
N LYS A 212 39.74 4.73 23.06
CA LYS A 212 39.43 6.17 22.89
C LYS A 212 38.14 6.42 22.09
N TYR A 213 37.08 5.66 22.39
CA TYR A 213 35.77 5.71 21.70
C TYR A 213 35.83 5.38 20.20
N LEU A 214 36.90 4.74 19.74
CA LEU A 214 37.08 4.32 18.36
C LEU A 214 37.17 2.79 18.29
N ARG A 215 36.52 2.23 17.27
CA ARG A 215 36.61 0.80 16.94
C ARG A 215 37.94 0.51 16.26
N PHE A 216 38.67 -0.47 16.78
CA PHE A 216 39.86 -1.05 16.17
C PHE A 216 39.58 -2.50 15.79
N GLN A 217 40.29 -2.96 14.76
CA GLN A 217 40.33 -4.38 14.39
C GLN A 217 41.74 -4.91 14.65
N ALA A 218 41.84 -5.99 15.41
CA ALA A 218 43.05 -6.78 15.56
C ALA A 218 42.94 -8.00 14.67
N ILE A 219 43.94 -8.26 13.85
CA ILE A 219 43.98 -9.39 12.92
C ILE A 219 45.13 -10.27 13.34
N ASP A 220 44.81 -11.51 13.72
CA ASP A 220 45.80 -12.55 13.98
C ASP A 220 46.12 -13.26 12.67
N THR A 221 47.41 -13.29 12.33
CA THR A 221 47.91 -13.96 11.14
C THR A 221 48.46 -15.35 11.50
N PRO A 222 48.23 -16.38 10.67
CA PRO A 222 48.98 -17.62 10.74
C PRO A 222 50.50 -17.36 10.87
N GLY A 223 51.19 -18.22 11.63
CA GLY A 223 52.64 -18.09 11.80
C GLY A 223 53.36 -18.10 10.46
N ILE A 224 54.29 -17.15 10.28
CA ILE A 224 55.13 -17.03 9.08
C ILE A 224 56.44 -17.74 9.37
N LEU A 225 56.90 -18.58 8.45
CA LEU A 225 58.22 -19.21 8.48
C LEU A 225 59.18 -18.53 7.50
N ASP A 226 60.47 -18.68 7.74
CA ASP A 226 61.54 -18.10 6.93
C ASP A 226 61.84 -19.00 5.71
N HIS A 227 60.91 -19.00 4.76
CA HIS A 227 61.08 -19.60 3.44
C HIS A 227 61.13 -18.49 2.38
N PRO A 228 61.83 -18.68 1.25
CA PRO A 228 61.71 -17.77 0.11
C PRO A 228 60.24 -17.61 -0.31
N LEU A 229 59.83 -16.41 -0.73
CA LEU A 229 58.44 -16.08 -1.11
C LEU A 229 57.82 -17.07 -2.11
N GLU A 230 58.65 -17.69 -2.96
CA GLU A 230 58.23 -18.62 -4.01
C GLU A 230 57.85 -20.02 -3.49
N GLU A 231 58.36 -20.40 -2.31
CA GLU A 231 58.13 -21.72 -1.70
C GLU A 231 57.08 -21.68 -0.58
N MET A 232 56.44 -20.53 -0.38
CA MET A 232 55.50 -20.35 0.73
C MET A 232 54.16 -21.04 0.48
N ASN A 233 53.60 -21.57 1.57
CA ASN A 233 52.31 -22.24 1.53
C ASN A 233 51.16 -21.24 1.34
N THR A 234 50.00 -21.75 0.91
CA THR A 234 48.76 -20.94 0.79
C THR A 234 48.35 -20.28 2.10
N ILE A 235 48.68 -20.88 3.26
CA ILE A 235 48.42 -20.33 4.60
C ILE A 235 49.33 -19.14 4.88
N GLU A 236 50.62 -19.23 4.55
CA GLU A 236 51.61 -18.18 4.79
C GLU A 236 51.41 -17.00 3.83
N MET A 237 51.01 -17.30 2.58
CA MET A 237 50.62 -16.29 1.60
C MET A 237 49.44 -15.44 2.07
N GLN A 238 48.50 -15.99 2.86
CA GLN A 238 47.43 -15.17 3.47
C GLN A 238 48.00 -14.13 4.44
N SER A 239 48.98 -14.50 5.26
CA SER A 239 49.66 -13.57 6.17
C SER A 239 50.36 -12.47 5.38
N ILE A 240 51.03 -12.80 4.27
CA ILE A 240 51.69 -11.82 3.41
C ILE A 240 50.69 -10.90 2.72
N THR A 241 49.58 -11.42 2.18
CA THR A 241 48.55 -10.56 1.55
C THR A 241 47.97 -9.55 2.55
N ALA A 242 47.80 -9.96 3.81
CA ALA A 242 47.39 -9.09 4.90
C ALA A 242 48.47 -8.04 5.22
N ILE A 243 49.73 -8.46 5.37
CA ILE A 243 50.87 -7.56 5.60
C ILE A 243 51.05 -6.59 4.43
N ALA A 244 50.82 -6.96 3.18
CA ALA A 244 51.02 -6.07 2.05
C ALA A 244 49.92 -5.00 1.97
N HIS A 245 48.65 -5.41 1.96
CA HIS A 245 47.54 -4.53 1.58
C HIS A 245 46.87 -3.77 2.73
N LEU A 246 46.96 -4.27 3.97
CA LEU A 246 46.28 -3.64 5.09
C LEU A 246 47.04 -2.40 5.57
N ARG A 247 46.33 -1.30 5.79
CA ARG A 247 46.89 -0.09 6.40
C ARG A 247 46.87 -0.24 7.92
N SER A 248 47.79 -1.06 8.43
CA SER A 248 47.85 -1.47 9.83
C SER A 248 49.13 -1.01 10.54
N ALA A 249 49.06 -0.94 11.87
CA ALA A 249 50.25 -1.07 12.68
C ALA A 249 50.59 -2.56 12.81
N VAL A 250 51.84 -2.94 12.54
CA VAL A 250 52.30 -4.32 12.60
C VAL A 250 52.93 -4.55 13.97
N MET A 251 52.47 -5.56 14.68
CA MET A 251 53.03 -6.04 15.94
C MET A 251 53.70 -7.38 15.67
N TYR A 252 55.03 -7.36 15.65
CA TYR A 252 55.85 -8.55 15.49
C TYR A 252 56.14 -9.17 16.85
N PHE A 253 55.56 -10.33 17.11
CA PHE A 253 55.71 -11.06 18.36
C PHE A 253 56.97 -11.93 18.33
N MET A 254 57.81 -11.75 19.34
CA MET A 254 59.01 -12.55 19.58
C MET A 254 58.90 -13.28 20.92
N ASP A 255 59.49 -14.46 20.98
CA ASP A 255 59.61 -15.27 22.20
C ASP A 255 61.10 -15.45 22.52
N LEU A 256 61.58 -14.80 23.58
CA LEU A 256 62.98 -14.89 24.02
C LEU A 256 63.28 -16.14 24.84
N SER A 257 62.25 -16.92 25.22
CA SER A 257 62.43 -18.10 26.04
C SER A 257 62.70 -19.37 25.23
N GLU A 258 62.74 -19.28 23.90
CA GLU A 258 62.95 -20.40 22.93
C GLU A 258 61.92 -21.55 23.02
N GLN A 259 60.86 -21.39 23.81
CA GLN A 259 59.80 -22.38 23.97
C GLN A 259 58.96 -22.56 22.71
N CYS A 260 59.02 -21.60 21.78
CA CYS A 260 58.36 -21.69 20.48
C CYS A 260 58.99 -22.74 19.53
N GLY A 261 60.16 -23.29 19.87
CA GLY A 261 60.89 -24.28 19.07
C GLY A 261 61.86 -23.68 18.05
N TYR A 262 62.07 -22.36 18.08
CA TYR A 262 62.99 -21.62 17.21
C TYR A 262 63.93 -20.74 18.03
N SER A 263 65.18 -20.59 17.56
CA SER A 263 66.18 -19.75 18.21
C SER A 263 65.84 -18.26 18.11
N VAL A 264 66.38 -17.44 19.02
CA VAL A 264 66.22 -15.98 18.95
C VAL A 264 66.84 -15.41 17.66
N GLY A 265 67.98 -15.95 17.23
CA GLY A 265 68.64 -15.53 15.99
C GLY A 265 67.78 -15.74 14.74
N ASP A 266 67.05 -16.86 14.65
CA ASP A 266 66.16 -17.12 13.51
C ASP A 266 64.93 -16.18 13.53
N GLN A 267 64.43 -15.85 14.72
CA GLN A 267 63.39 -14.82 14.87
C GLN A 267 63.84 -13.46 14.36
N ILE A 268 65.09 -13.08 14.62
CA ILE A 268 65.67 -11.83 14.14
C ILE A 268 65.88 -11.86 12.62
N LYS A 269 66.34 -12.99 12.05
CA LYS A 269 66.49 -13.16 10.59
C LYS A 269 65.15 -13.01 9.87
N LEU A 270 64.08 -13.64 10.36
CA LEU A 270 62.75 -13.50 9.79
C LEU A 270 62.28 -12.05 9.81
N PHE A 271 62.50 -11.33 10.92
CA PHE A 271 62.16 -9.92 11.00
C PHE A 271 62.91 -9.08 9.94
N GLN A 272 64.19 -9.38 9.70
CA GLN A 272 64.98 -8.72 8.66
C GLN A 272 64.50 -9.08 7.25
N SER A 273 64.09 -10.32 6.99
CA SER A 273 63.60 -10.76 5.69
C SER A 273 62.26 -10.13 5.32
N ILE A 274 61.35 -9.95 6.29
CA ILE A 274 60.04 -9.32 6.08
C ILE A 274 60.06 -7.79 6.21
N LYS A 275 61.14 -7.19 6.73
CA LYS A 275 61.30 -5.73 6.90
C LYS A 275 60.92 -4.90 5.66
N PRO A 276 61.25 -5.30 4.41
CA PRO A 276 60.85 -4.56 3.22
C PRO A 276 59.33 -4.42 3.06
N LEU A 277 58.54 -5.40 3.54
CA LEU A 277 57.08 -5.38 3.47
C LEU A 277 56.46 -4.37 4.45
N PHE A 278 57.24 -3.89 5.42
CA PHE A 278 56.80 -2.92 6.42
C PHE A 278 57.02 -1.46 6.00
N ALA A 279 57.46 -1.21 4.77
CA ALA A 279 57.60 0.14 4.25
C ALA A 279 56.27 0.93 4.39
N ASN A 280 56.36 2.13 4.97
CA ASN A 280 55.22 3.01 5.29
C ASN A 280 54.24 2.43 6.33
N LYS A 281 54.70 1.54 7.22
CA LYS A 281 53.90 1.01 8.34
C LYS A 281 54.63 1.19 9.66
N ILE A 282 53.86 1.41 10.72
CA ILE A 282 54.40 1.42 12.07
C ILE A 282 54.66 -0.01 12.51
N VAL A 283 55.86 -0.28 13.00
CA VAL A 283 56.28 -1.61 13.45
C VAL A 283 56.60 -1.58 14.93
N PHE A 284 56.03 -2.53 15.66
CA PHE A 284 56.33 -2.79 17.07
C PHE A 284 56.93 -4.19 17.20
N ILE A 285 58.05 -4.31 17.91
CA ILE A 285 58.56 -5.60 18.37
C ILE A 285 57.97 -5.85 19.75
N VAL A 286 57.13 -6.88 19.87
CA VAL A 286 56.49 -7.26 21.13
C VAL A 286 57.15 -8.53 21.63
N VAL A 287 57.93 -8.41 22.70
CA VAL A 287 58.52 -9.56 23.40
C VAL A 287 57.46 -10.16 24.31
N ASN A 288 57.06 -11.41 24.02
CA ASN A 288 56.12 -12.17 24.83
C ASN A 288 56.85 -13.13 25.79
N LYS A 289 56.11 -13.65 26.78
CA LYS A 289 56.58 -14.60 27.82
C LYS A 289 57.66 -14.05 28.76
N ILE A 290 57.54 -12.77 29.12
CA ILE A 290 58.45 -12.13 30.08
C ILE A 290 58.43 -12.74 31.49
N ASP A 291 57.41 -13.55 31.80
CA ASP A 291 57.33 -14.37 33.00
C ASP A 291 58.40 -15.48 33.06
N VAL A 292 58.89 -15.91 31.90
CA VAL A 292 59.94 -16.95 31.81
C VAL A 292 61.32 -16.33 31.66
N ARG A 293 61.49 -15.40 30.72
CA ARG A 293 62.78 -14.76 30.45
C ARG A 293 62.58 -13.30 30.05
N ARG A 294 63.27 -12.38 30.74
CA ARG A 294 63.21 -10.95 30.41
C ARG A 294 64.30 -10.59 29.39
N PRO A 295 64.14 -9.49 28.64
CA PRO A 295 65.17 -9.01 27.71
C PRO A 295 66.54 -8.72 28.37
N GLU A 296 66.54 -8.38 29.65
CA GLU A 296 67.74 -8.10 30.45
C GLU A 296 68.57 -9.36 30.72
N ASP A 297 67.93 -10.53 30.78
CA ASP A 297 68.57 -11.84 31.07
C ASP A 297 69.05 -12.57 29.80
N LEU A 298 69.10 -11.85 28.67
CA LEU A 298 69.51 -12.38 27.37
C LEU A 298 71.04 -12.30 27.22
N GLU A 299 71.62 -13.19 26.42
CA GLU A 299 73.05 -13.16 26.14
C GLU A 299 73.44 -11.82 25.47
N PRO A 300 74.63 -11.28 25.76
CA PRO A 300 75.04 -9.96 25.26
C PRO A 300 75.09 -9.88 23.73
N GLU A 301 75.29 -11.00 23.03
CA GLU A 301 75.24 -11.08 21.56
C GLU A 301 73.84 -10.75 21.03
N TYR A 302 72.81 -11.48 21.48
CA TYR A 302 71.43 -11.23 21.07
C TYR A 302 70.89 -9.86 21.56
N GLN A 303 71.37 -9.35 22.69
CA GLN A 303 71.05 -7.99 23.12
C GLN A 303 71.57 -6.94 22.14
N GLN A 304 72.79 -7.12 21.62
CA GLN A 304 73.34 -6.24 20.59
C GLN A 304 72.54 -6.33 19.29
N GLU A 305 72.13 -7.53 18.86
CA GLU A 305 71.29 -7.70 17.68
C GLU A 305 69.92 -7.02 17.84
N LEU A 306 69.26 -7.19 18.98
CA LEU A 306 68.00 -6.52 19.30
C LEU A 306 68.16 -4.99 19.33
N GLN A 307 69.24 -4.47 19.93
CA GLN A 307 69.53 -3.04 19.90
C GLN A 307 69.79 -2.54 18.48
N ASN A 308 70.43 -3.33 17.62
CA ASN A 308 70.66 -2.96 16.23
C ASN A 308 69.35 -2.84 15.45
N LEU A 309 68.34 -3.66 15.76
CA LEU A 309 66.99 -3.49 15.21
C LEU A 309 66.35 -2.16 15.65
N LEU A 310 66.51 -1.79 16.93
CA LEU A 310 65.92 -0.58 17.52
C LEU A 310 66.59 0.73 17.07
N LYS A 311 67.91 0.71 16.81
CA LYS A 311 68.67 1.89 16.35
C LYS A 311 68.14 2.51 15.05
N SER A 312 67.37 1.75 14.27
CA SER A 312 66.74 2.27 13.06
C SER A 312 65.67 3.34 13.33
N GLY A 313 65.27 3.58 14.58
CA GLY A 313 64.38 4.69 14.99
C GLY A 313 62.90 4.49 14.65
N ASP A 314 62.60 3.63 13.69
CA ASP A 314 61.24 3.32 13.22
C ASP A 314 60.54 2.23 14.02
N VAL A 315 61.28 1.52 14.89
CA VAL A 315 60.80 0.32 15.60
C VAL A 315 60.88 0.53 17.11
N GLU A 316 59.77 0.28 17.81
CA GLU A 316 59.70 0.32 19.28
C GLU A 316 59.58 -1.09 19.84
N MET A 317 60.33 -1.38 20.92
CA MET A 317 60.22 -2.62 21.67
C MET A 317 59.24 -2.47 22.82
N LEU A 318 58.36 -3.45 22.97
CA LEU A 318 57.42 -3.55 24.08
C LEU A 318 57.46 -4.95 24.68
N GLN A 319 57.08 -5.06 25.95
CA GLN A 319 57.14 -6.29 26.74
C GLN A 319 55.74 -6.70 27.19
N VAL A 320 55.41 -7.98 27.04
CA VAL A 320 54.09 -8.56 27.37
C VAL A 320 54.26 -9.94 27.99
N SER A 321 53.38 -10.26 28.95
CA SER A 321 53.08 -11.64 29.30
C SER A 321 51.58 -11.90 29.14
N CYS A 322 51.23 -12.82 28.24
CA CYS A 322 49.84 -13.23 28.03
C CYS A 322 49.29 -14.12 29.16
N THR A 323 50.15 -14.73 29.99
CA THR A 323 49.76 -15.58 31.13
C THR A 323 49.44 -14.74 32.36
N THR A 324 50.30 -13.78 32.71
CA THR A 324 50.08 -12.88 33.86
C THR A 324 49.24 -11.64 33.52
N THR A 325 48.94 -11.42 32.24
CA THR A 325 48.27 -10.22 31.67
C THR A 325 49.03 -8.91 31.84
N GLU A 326 50.29 -8.99 32.30
CA GLU A 326 51.17 -7.85 32.44
C GLU A 326 51.56 -7.29 31.06
N GLY A 327 51.55 -5.95 30.92
CA GLY A 327 51.94 -5.27 29.68
C GLY A 327 50.91 -5.29 28.54
N VAL A 328 49.89 -6.16 28.56
CA VAL A 328 48.91 -6.31 27.46
C VAL A 328 48.20 -4.99 27.14
N SER A 329 47.74 -4.29 28.19
CA SER A 329 47.07 -2.98 28.02
C SER A 329 48.02 -1.89 27.56
N ALA A 330 49.28 -1.91 28.02
CA ALA A 330 50.28 -0.93 27.62
C ALA A 330 50.60 -1.07 26.12
N VAL A 331 50.81 -2.29 25.64
CA VAL A 331 51.05 -2.57 24.21
C VAL A 331 49.88 -2.13 23.34
N LYS A 332 48.66 -2.48 23.75
CA LYS A 332 47.46 -2.01 23.05
C LYS A 332 47.43 -0.50 22.92
N ASN A 333 47.65 0.22 24.03
CA ASN A 333 47.53 1.67 24.07
C ASN A 333 48.61 2.34 23.21
N ALA A 334 49.87 1.91 23.33
CA ALA A 334 50.99 2.41 22.54
C ALA A 334 50.77 2.19 21.03
N ALA A 335 50.35 0.99 20.64
CA ALA A 335 50.06 0.66 19.24
C ALA A 335 48.92 1.51 18.67
N CYS A 336 47.86 1.70 19.45
CA CYS A 336 46.72 2.51 19.02
C CYS A 336 47.08 4.00 18.92
N ASP A 337 47.85 4.53 19.87
CA ASP A 337 48.18 5.95 19.90
C ASP A 337 49.12 6.36 18.77
N LYS A 338 50.15 5.56 18.47
CA LYS A 338 50.99 5.81 17.30
C LYS A 338 50.20 5.70 15.99
N LEU A 339 49.34 4.69 15.86
CA LEU A 339 48.50 4.53 14.67
C LEU A 339 47.53 5.72 14.51
N LEU A 340 47.00 6.26 15.60
CA LEU A 340 46.16 7.46 15.56
C LEU A 340 46.95 8.69 15.16
N ALA A 341 48.14 8.89 15.71
CA ALA A 341 49.00 10.03 15.37
C ALA A 341 49.34 10.05 13.87
N GLU A 342 49.72 8.91 13.30
CA GLU A 342 50.00 8.80 11.87
C GLU A 342 48.75 9.02 11.03
N ARG A 343 47.61 8.43 11.39
CA ARG A 343 46.34 8.62 10.67
C ARG A 343 45.87 10.08 10.72
N VAL A 344 46.09 10.79 11.82
CA VAL A 344 45.81 12.23 11.93
C VAL A 344 46.75 13.02 11.04
N ALA A 345 48.06 12.72 11.04
CA ALA A 345 49.03 13.37 10.16
C ALA A 345 48.68 13.18 8.67
N GLN A 346 48.33 11.95 8.25
CA GLN A 346 47.87 11.66 6.89
C GLN A 346 46.57 12.41 6.53
N LYS A 347 45.63 12.54 7.48
CA LYS A 347 44.40 13.31 7.29
C LYS A 347 44.65 14.81 7.16
N LEU A 348 45.58 15.37 7.95
CA LEU A 348 45.98 16.77 7.82
C LEU A 348 46.63 17.00 6.46
N LYS A 349 47.59 16.15 6.06
CA LYS A 349 48.28 16.25 4.75
C LYS A 349 47.32 16.15 3.57
N SER A 350 46.32 15.27 3.63
CA SER A 350 45.33 15.11 2.56
C SER A 350 44.24 16.20 2.56
N GLY A 351 44.01 16.88 3.68
CA GLY A 351 42.98 17.91 3.83
C GLY A 351 43.47 19.34 3.63
N THR A 352 44.78 19.56 3.54
CA THR A 352 45.40 20.84 3.25
C THR A 352 45.70 20.96 1.75
N ASN A 353 45.26 22.03 1.11
CA ASN A 353 45.69 22.39 -0.24
C ASN A 353 47.15 22.86 -0.24
N ASN A 354 47.80 22.95 -1.42
CA ASN A 354 49.18 23.45 -1.56
C ASN A 354 49.40 24.87 -0.97
N ALA A 355 48.33 25.64 -0.76
CA ALA A 355 48.33 26.95 -0.12
C ALA A 355 48.19 26.92 1.42
N GLY A 356 48.22 25.73 2.06
CA GLY A 356 48.14 25.58 3.52
C GLY A 356 46.76 25.81 4.13
N THR A 357 45.75 26.16 3.32
CA THR A 357 44.36 26.30 3.78
C THR A 357 43.68 24.92 3.89
N PRO A 358 43.09 24.57 5.05
CA PRO A 358 42.33 23.34 5.20
C PRO A 358 41.02 23.44 4.40
N GLY A 359 40.87 22.56 3.41
CA GLY A 359 39.74 22.56 2.47
C GLY A 359 38.83 21.33 2.60
N GLY A 360 37.58 21.46 2.14
CA GLY A 360 36.62 20.36 2.04
C GLY A 360 36.29 19.71 3.38
N ARG A 361 36.40 18.37 3.44
CA ARG A 361 36.01 17.55 4.62
C ARG A 361 36.76 17.90 5.90
N LEU A 362 37.99 18.42 5.81
CA LEU A 362 38.75 18.82 7.00
C LEU A 362 38.17 20.10 7.61
N GLY A 363 37.69 21.04 6.78
CA GLY A 363 37.00 22.24 7.23
C GLY A 363 35.72 21.93 8.02
N ASP A 364 34.90 21.00 7.52
CA ASP A 364 33.70 20.52 8.21
C ASP A 364 34.02 19.92 9.58
N VAL A 365 35.12 19.16 9.67
CA VAL A 365 35.58 18.55 10.92
C VAL A 365 36.11 19.62 11.89
N LEU A 366 36.86 20.60 11.40
CA LEU A 366 37.35 21.71 12.23
C LEU A 366 36.20 22.54 12.81
N ALA A 367 35.13 22.76 12.04
CA ALA A 367 33.92 23.43 12.55
C ALA A 367 33.27 22.66 13.71
N ARG A 368 33.33 21.31 13.71
CA ARG A 368 32.81 20.47 14.80
C ARG A 368 33.74 20.43 16.02
N ILE A 369 35.05 20.50 15.80
CA ILE A 369 36.05 20.52 16.88
C ILE A 369 36.08 21.88 17.58
N HIS A 370 35.75 22.95 16.86
CA HIS A 370 35.71 24.30 17.39
C HIS A 370 34.63 24.46 18.46
N VAL A 371 35.05 24.63 19.72
CA VAL A 371 34.16 24.93 20.84
C VAL A 371 33.89 26.44 20.85
N ALA A 372 32.63 26.83 20.65
CA ALA A 372 32.21 28.23 20.72
C ALA A 372 32.37 28.77 22.15
N LYS A 373 32.95 29.97 22.28
CA LYS A 373 33.09 30.68 23.56
C LYS A 373 32.07 31.81 23.61
N PRO A 374 31.25 31.92 24.67
CA PRO A 374 30.28 33.00 24.80
C PRO A 374 31.01 34.36 24.96
N MET A 375 30.49 35.40 24.32
CA MET A 375 30.96 36.79 24.48
C MET A 375 29.96 37.56 25.35
N GLY A 376 30.29 37.86 26.61
CA GLY A 376 29.47 38.71 27.50
C GLY A 376 29.20 38.14 28.91
N GLY A 377 29.00 39.03 29.89
CA GLY A 377 29.19 38.80 31.33
C GLY A 377 27.94 38.71 32.22
N VAL A 378 26.80 38.20 31.72
CA VAL A 378 25.70 37.79 32.62
C VAL A 378 25.99 36.38 33.12
N GLN A 379 26.28 36.23 34.42
CA GLN A 379 26.50 34.92 35.03
C GLN A 379 25.20 34.13 35.05
N ARG A 380 25.19 32.99 34.34
CA ARG A 380 24.11 32.00 34.39
C ARG A 380 24.61 30.80 35.19
N GLU A 381 24.14 30.67 36.42
CA GLU A 381 24.50 29.54 37.27
C GLU A 381 23.74 28.27 36.85
N THR A 382 24.39 27.12 36.97
CA THR A 382 23.74 25.81 36.77
C THR A 382 23.00 25.43 38.05
N PHE A 383 21.66 25.35 38.00
CA PHE A 383 20.87 24.89 39.13
C PHE A 383 20.73 23.36 39.13
N ILE A 384 21.45 22.68 40.03
CA ILE A 384 21.32 21.24 40.26
C ILE A 384 20.73 21.08 41.67
N PRO A 385 19.48 20.57 41.81
CA PRO A 385 18.84 20.36 43.11
C PRO A 385 19.66 19.42 44.01
N ASP A 386 19.69 19.69 45.31
CA ASP A 386 20.47 18.89 46.26
C ASP A 386 19.95 17.46 46.39
N ALA A 387 18.65 17.23 46.14
CA ALA A 387 18.06 15.91 46.05
C ALA A 387 18.74 15.01 44.98
N VAL A 388 19.20 15.59 43.86
CA VAL A 388 19.90 14.85 42.79
C VAL A 388 21.37 14.60 43.18
N LYS A 389 22.01 15.56 43.84
CA LYS A 389 23.41 15.40 44.31
C LYS A 389 23.54 14.32 45.39
N GLY A 390 22.54 14.22 46.28
CA GLY A 390 22.49 13.21 47.33
C GLY A 390 21.95 11.84 46.88
N LEU A 391 21.45 11.73 45.64
CA LEU A 391 20.85 10.50 45.15
C LEU A 391 21.92 9.43 44.92
N LYS A 392 21.77 8.28 45.60
CA LYS A 392 22.64 7.12 45.38
C LYS A 392 22.50 6.62 43.94
N LYS A 393 23.63 6.30 43.30
CA LYS A 393 23.64 5.72 41.95
C LYS A 393 22.87 4.40 41.96
N TYR A 394 21.95 4.24 41.03
CA TYR A 394 21.21 3.01 40.88
C TYR A 394 22.13 1.86 40.47
N ASP A 395 22.15 0.79 41.26
CA ASP A 395 22.79 -0.47 40.90
C ASP A 395 21.74 -1.59 40.84
N LYS A 396 21.76 -2.38 39.76
CA LYS A 396 20.82 -3.48 39.56
C LYS A 396 21.14 -4.66 40.48
N SER A 397 22.40 -4.84 40.87
CA SER A 397 22.84 -5.96 41.72
C SER A 397 22.58 -5.76 43.22
N ASP A 398 22.24 -4.56 43.67
CA ASP A 398 21.98 -4.29 45.09
C ASP A 398 20.58 -4.79 45.51
N PRO A 399 20.46 -5.64 46.54
CA PRO A 399 19.17 -6.08 47.08
C PRO A 399 18.30 -4.95 47.62
N ASN A 400 18.90 -3.87 48.14
CA ASN A 400 18.16 -2.73 48.72
C ASN A 400 17.91 -1.61 47.70
N ARG A 401 17.91 -1.94 46.40
CA ARG A 401 17.65 -0.96 45.35
C ARG A 401 16.22 -0.44 45.41
N ARG A 402 16.02 0.80 44.96
CA ARG A 402 14.69 1.33 44.73
C ARG A 402 13.99 0.49 43.66
N MET A 403 12.82 -0.07 43.98
CA MET A 403 12.00 -0.77 43.00
C MET A 403 11.61 0.20 41.88
N LEU A 404 11.90 -0.20 40.64
CA LEU A 404 11.47 0.54 39.47
C LEU A 404 10.10 0.03 39.02
N GLU A 405 9.35 0.84 38.29
CA GLU A 405 8.06 0.45 37.73
C GLU A 405 8.15 -0.82 36.85
N ARG A 406 9.30 -1.02 36.19
CA ARG A 406 9.58 -2.25 35.44
C ARG A 406 9.64 -3.50 36.32
N ASP A 407 10.16 -3.39 37.54
CA ASP A 407 10.22 -4.52 38.46
C ASP A 407 8.78 -4.87 38.93
N LEU A 408 7.96 -3.84 39.22
CA LEU A 408 6.54 -4.02 39.56
C LEU A 408 5.72 -4.59 38.39
N GLU A 409 6.05 -4.20 37.16
CA GLU A 409 5.46 -4.78 35.94
C GLU A 409 5.80 -6.27 35.81
N GLU A 410 7.07 -6.65 36.02
CA GLU A 410 7.52 -8.04 35.98
C GLU A 410 6.85 -8.89 37.08
N GLU A 411 6.65 -8.35 38.28
CA GLU A 411 5.93 -9.02 39.38
C GLU A 411 4.43 -9.23 39.09
N ASN A 412 3.78 -8.25 38.47
CA ASN A 412 2.34 -8.23 38.24
C ASN A 412 1.89 -8.84 36.90
N GLY A 413 2.69 -9.76 36.35
CA GLY A 413 2.33 -10.54 35.16
C GLY A 413 2.95 -10.06 33.84
N GLY A 414 3.84 -9.08 33.89
CA GLY A 414 4.67 -8.63 32.78
C GLY A 414 3.95 -7.75 31.76
N ALA A 415 4.71 -7.43 30.70
CA ALA A 415 4.27 -6.54 29.63
C ALA A 415 3.03 -7.07 28.91
N GLY A 416 1.94 -6.30 28.99
CA GLY A 416 0.66 -6.59 28.35
C GLY A 416 -0.46 -7.05 29.29
N VAL A 417 -0.15 -7.48 30.51
CA VAL A 417 -1.15 -7.78 31.56
C VAL A 417 -1.15 -6.69 32.62
N TYR A 418 0.02 -6.18 32.99
CA TYR A 418 0.13 -5.11 33.96
C TYR A 418 -0.52 -3.82 33.43
N ASN A 419 -1.47 -3.29 34.20
CA ASN A 419 -2.08 -1.99 33.93
C ASN A 419 -1.47 -0.96 34.88
N ILE A 420 -0.75 0.01 34.32
CA ILE A 420 -0.11 1.07 35.08
C ILE A 420 -1.19 2.03 35.56
N ASP A 421 -1.32 2.19 36.87
CA ASP A 421 -2.16 3.24 37.42
C ASP A 421 -1.43 4.58 37.33
N LEU A 422 -1.89 5.45 36.45
CA LEU A 422 -1.35 6.81 36.27
C LEU A 422 -1.68 7.73 37.43
N LYS A 423 -2.76 7.46 38.17
CA LYS A 423 -3.24 8.33 39.23
C LYS A 423 -2.40 8.21 40.50
N LYS A 424 -1.72 7.07 40.69
CA LYS A 424 -0.92 6.77 41.91
C LYS A 424 0.21 7.77 42.20
N THR A 425 0.69 8.50 41.20
CA THR A 425 1.81 9.45 41.34
C THR A 425 1.39 10.91 41.46
N TYR A 426 0.09 11.21 41.52
CA TYR A 426 -0.37 12.60 41.67
C TYR A 426 -0.18 13.09 43.11
N ASP A 427 0.26 14.33 43.26
CA ASP A 427 0.34 15.00 44.55
C ASP A 427 -0.85 15.97 44.63
N LEU A 428 -1.89 15.58 45.38
CA LEU A 428 -3.11 16.37 45.58
C LEU A 428 -3.18 16.85 47.06
N ALA A 429 -4.10 17.77 47.37
CA ALA A 429 -4.23 18.30 48.74
C ALA A 429 -4.63 17.20 49.74
N ASP A 430 -5.58 16.35 49.35
CA ASP A 430 -5.89 15.10 50.04
C ASP A 430 -5.45 13.89 49.20
N ASP A 431 -5.13 12.76 49.83
CA ASP A 431 -4.78 11.54 49.08
C ASP A 431 -6.02 10.70 48.73
N GLU A 432 -7.17 10.95 49.37
CA GLU A 432 -8.39 10.13 49.23
C GLU A 432 -9.05 10.26 47.86
N TRP A 433 -9.18 11.49 47.36
CA TRP A 433 -9.76 11.82 46.04
C TRP A 433 -8.85 11.51 44.84
N LYS A 434 -7.67 10.90 45.05
CA LYS A 434 -6.70 10.61 43.98
C LYS A 434 -7.27 9.73 42.87
N HIS A 435 -8.20 8.83 43.21
CA HIS A 435 -8.84 7.93 42.26
C HIS A 435 -10.17 8.43 41.71
N ASP A 436 -10.63 9.62 42.13
CA ASP A 436 -11.93 10.16 41.73
C ASP A 436 -12.04 10.37 40.22
N LYS A 437 -13.26 10.22 39.70
CA LYS A 437 -13.56 10.40 38.28
C LYS A 437 -14.05 11.82 38.06
N ILE A 438 -13.24 12.63 37.39
CA ILE A 438 -13.60 13.98 36.99
C ILE A 438 -14.64 13.89 35.86
N PRO A 439 -15.86 14.42 36.05
CA PRO A 439 -16.83 14.48 34.97
C PRO A 439 -16.34 15.46 33.90
N GLU A 440 -16.31 15.04 32.63
CA GLU A 440 -15.77 15.87 31.55
C GLU A 440 -16.87 16.66 30.81
N VAL A 441 -18.07 16.09 30.69
CA VAL A 441 -19.16 16.64 29.88
C VAL A 441 -20.48 16.61 30.67
N TRP A 442 -21.21 17.73 30.61
CA TRP A 442 -22.54 17.87 31.18
C TRP A 442 -23.46 18.58 30.19
N ASN A 443 -24.58 17.95 29.81
CA ASN A 443 -25.61 18.51 28.93
C ASN A 443 -25.07 19.19 27.65
N GLY A 444 -24.07 18.56 27.01
CA GLY A 444 -23.46 19.06 25.77
C GLY A 444 -22.43 20.17 25.94
N LYS A 445 -22.08 20.54 27.18
CA LYS A 445 -21.01 21.48 27.53
C LYS A 445 -19.86 20.74 28.23
N ASN A 446 -18.62 21.17 28.02
CA ASN A 446 -17.48 20.60 28.74
C ASN A 446 -17.36 21.26 30.11
N ILE A 447 -17.05 20.49 31.14
CA ILE A 447 -16.93 21.02 32.51
C ILE A 447 -15.65 21.82 32.69
N TYR A 448 -14.56 21.46 32.03
CA TYR A 448 -13.28 22.20 32.07
C TYR A 448 -13.40 23.67 31.67
N ASP A 449 -14.40 24.00 30.82
CA ASP A 449 -14.65 25.38 30.39
C ASP A 449 -15.25 26.23 31.54
N PHE A 450 -15.75 25.60 32.61
CA PHE A 450 -16.38 26.22 33.77
C PHE A 450 -15.57 26.03 35.07
N VAL A 451 -14.38 25.43 35.00
CA VAL A 451 -13.50 25.28 36.17
C VAL A 451 -12.79 26.60 36.45
N ASP A 452 -13.26 27.31 37.46
CA ASP A 452 -12.70 28.56 37.93
C ASP A 452 -12.71 28.56 39.47
N PRO A 453 -11.58 28.90 40.14
CA PRO A 453 -11.55 29.04 41.60
C PRO A 453 -12.63 29.98 42.18
N GLU A 454 -13.13 30.93 41.39
CA GLU A 454 -14.10 31.96 41.82
C GLU A 454 -15.49 31.80 41.17
N ILE A 455 -15.86 30.60 40.72
CA ILE A 455 -17.13 30.37 39.99
C ILE A 455 -18.38 30.73 40.80
N GLU A 456 -18.40 30.50 42.12
CA GLU A 456 -19.55 30.79 42.99
C GLU A 456 -19.83 32.30 43.07
N ALA A 457 -18.79 33.12 43.08
CA ALA A 457 -18.93 34.58 43.09
C ALA A 457 -19.53 35.09 41.77
N LYS A 458 -19.13 34.49 40.63
CA LYS A 458 -19.68 34.82 39.32
C LYS A 458 -21.14 34.37 39.16
N LEU A 459 -21.49 33.21 39.73
CA LEU A 459 -22.87 32.71 39.75
C LEU A 459 -23.77 33.66 40.55
N ALA A 460 -23.36 34.05 41.76
CA ALA A 460 -24.12 34.96 42.60
C ALA A 460 -24.39 36.31 41.91
N ALA A 461 -23.39 36.87 41.21
CA ALA A 461 -23.56 38.11 40.45
C ALA A 461 -24.58 37.98 39.29
N LEU A 462 -24.67 36.79 38.67
CA LEU A 462 -25.61 36.52 37.58
C LEU A 462 -27.02 36.29 38.11
N GLU A 463 -27.18 35.62 39.25
CA GLU A 463 -28.46 35.45 39.93
C GLU A 463 -29.03 36.82 40.37
N GLU A 464 -28.20 37.73 40.90
CA GLU A 464 -28.61 39.11 41.21
C GLU A 464 -29.03 39.91 39.96
N GLU A 465 -28.49 39.59 38.78
CA GLU A 465 -28.88 40.22 37.51
C GLU A 465 -30.23 39.68 37.02
N GLU A 466 -30.44 38.36 37.07
CA GLU A 466 -31.72 37.73 36.72
C GLU A 466 -32.85 38.16 37.66
N GLU A 467 -32.61 38.26 38.97
CA GLU A 467 -33.61 38.77 39.92
C GLU A 467 -34.05 40.21 39.60
N LYS A 468 -33.13 41.06 39.11
CA LYS A 468 -33.47 42.41 38.64
C LYS A 468 -34.31 42.37 37.37
N LEU A 469 -33.96 41.51 36.41
CA LEU A 469 -34.70 41.38 35.15
C LEU A 469 -36.12 40.82 35.36
N GLU A 470 -36.28 39.91 36.31
CA GLU A 470 -37.58 39.37 36.69
C GLU A 470 -38.42 40.41 37.43
N ALA A 471 -37.82 41.21 38.33
CA ALA A 471 -38.49 42.33 38.98
C ALA A 471 -38.94 43.43 37.99
N ASP A 472 -38.20 43.63 36.90
CA ASP A 472 -38.55 44.55 35.82
C ASP A 472 -39.65 44.01 34.88
N GLY A 473 -40.12 42.77 35.09
CA GLY A 473 -41.24 42.17 34.34
C GLY A 473 -40.90 41.76 32.90
N TYR A 474 -39.61 41.56 32.57
CA TYR A 474 -39.16 41.23 31.21
C TYR A 474 -39.73 39.90 30.67
N TYR A 475 -40.07 38.98 31.56
CA TYR A 475 -40.58 37.65 31.21
C TYR A 475 -42.12 37.52 31.23
N ASP A 476 -42.86 38.58 31.60
CA ASP A 476 -44.32 38.57 31.54
C ASP A 476 -44.80 38.78 30.09
N SER A 477 -45.18 37.67 29.46
CA SER A 477 -45.76 37.63 28.11
C SER A 477 -47.27 37.45 28.18
N ASP A 478 -47.99 38.51 28.52
CA ASP A 478 -49.44 38.52 28.39
C ASP A 478 -49.83 38.75 26.92
N GLU A 479 -50.18 37.67 26.21
CA GLU A 479 -50.86 37.72 24.90
C GLU A 479 -52.31 38.22 25.07
N SER A 480 -52.61 39.40 24.55
CA SER A 480 -53.98 39.95 24.52
C SER A 480 -54.91 39.09 23.65
N VAL A 481 -56.08 38.74 24.19
CA VAL A 481 -57.15 37.96 23.54
C VAL A 481 -57.52 38.51 22.15
N GLU A 482 -57.38 37.70 21.08
CA GLU A 482 -57.74 38.07 19.68
C GLU A 482 -59.25 38.36 19.51
N ASP A 483 -59.58 39.43 18.79
CA ASP A 483 -60.95 39.87 18.48
C ASP A 483 -61.71 38.88 17.57
N VAL A 484 -63.04 38.78 17.73
CA VAL A 484 -63.92 37.85 17.01
C VAL A 484 -63.78 37.97 15.48
N GLU A 485 -63.47 39.15 14.96
CA GLU A 485 -63.32 39.39 13.51
C GLU A 485 -62.13 38.61 12.89
N ASP A 486 -61.03 38.44 13.64
CA ASP A 486 -59.83 37.77 13.12
C ASP A 486 -59.97 36.25 13.11
N ALA A 487 -60.69 35.68 14.09
CA ALA A 487 -61.11 34.29 14.05
C ALA A 487 -62.04 34.00 12.85
N ASP A 488 -62.97 34.92 12.57
CA ASP A 488 -63.93 34.81 11.48
C ASP A 488 -63.26 34.93 10.09
N ASN A 489 -62.26 35.79 9.97
CA ASN A 489 -61.41 35.91 8.78
C ASN A 489 -60.62 34.62 8.52
N ARG A 490 -60.07 34.00 9.57
CA ARG A 490 -59.33 32.73 9.46
C ARG A 490 -60.25 31.59 8.98
N MET A 491 -61.46 31.50 9.53
CA MET A 491 -62.46 30.50 9.12
C MET A 491 -62.91 30.69 7.66
N LYS A 492 -63.17 31.93 7.23
CA LYS A 492 -63.50 32.24 5.82
C LYS A 492 -62.34 31.90 4.88
N ALA A 493 -61.10 32.16 5.28
CA ALA A 493 -59.92 31.85 4.48
C ALA A 493 -59.76 30.33 4.25
N GLU A 494 -60.06 29.50 5.25
CA GLU A 494 -60.03 28.04 5.11
C GLU A 494 -61.12 27.53 4.16
N LEU A 495 -62.37 28.00 4.29
CA LEU A 495 -63.46 27.65 3.38
C LEU A 495 -63.14 28.00 1.91
N ILE A 496 -62.47 29.14 1.67
CA ILE A 496 -62.04 29.54 0.33
C ILE A 496 -60.97 28.58 -0.21
N ARG A 497 -60.01 28.16 0.62
CA ARG A 497 -58.96 27.21 0.22
C ARG A 497 -59.55 25.86 -0.14
N GLU A 498 -60.50 25.36 0.65
CA GLU A 498 -61.18 24.09 0.39
C GLU A 498 -62.05 24.15 -0.89
N LYS A 499 -62.81 25.23 -1.10
CA LYS A 499 -63.60 25.38 -2.33
C LYS A 499 -62.70 25.45 -3.58
N ARG A 500 -61.51 26.07 -3.47
CA ARG A 500 -60.51 26.10 -4.56
C ARG A 500 -59.92 24.72 -4.88
N THR A 501 -59.66 23.87 -3.88
CA THR A 501 -59.15 22.51 -4.12
C THR A 501 -60.21 21.64 -4.80
N LEU A 502 -61.48 21.74 -4.39
CA LEU A 502 -62.61 21.06 -5.03
C LEU A 502 -62.76 21.47 -6.51
N MET A 503 -62.71 22.77 -6.83
CA MET A 503 -62.75 23.23 -8.24
C MET A 503 -61.59 22.69 -9.07
N ARG A 504 -60.38 22.62 -8.48
CA ARG A 504 -59.20 22.08 -9.16
C ARG A 504 -59.35 20.58 -9.45
N ASN A 505 -59.94 19.82 -8.54
CA ASN A 505 -60.23 18.40 -8.71
C ASN A 505 -61.32 18.16 -9.76
N ASP A 506 -62.43 18.90 -9.73
CA ASP A 506 -63.48 18.80 -10.77
C ASP A 506 -62.95 19.17 -12.17
N ALA A 507 -62.11 20.20 -12.25
CA ALA A 507 -61.46 20.58 -13.52
C ALA A 507 -60.51 19.48 -14.04
N LYS A 508 -59.78 18.79 -13.17
CA LYS A 508 -58.97 17.62 -13.56
C LYS A 508 -59.85 16.49 -14.09
N MET A 509 -60.97 16.18 -13.44
CA MET A 509 -61.91 15.15 -13.90
C MET A 509 -62.57 15.50 -15.23
N ARG A 510 -62.94 16.78 -15.45
CA ARG A 510 -63.49 17.27 -16.73
C ARG A 510 -62.48 17.25 -17.88
N LYS A 511 -61.19 17.44 -17.60
CA LYS A 511 -60.10 17.39 -18.60
C LYS A 511 -59.53 15.98 -18.80
N SER A 512 -59.82 15.05 -17.89
CA SER A 512 -59.34 13.67 -17.91
C SER A 512 -60.16 12.78 -18.83
N LEU A 513 -60.06 13.00 -20.14
CA LEU A 513 -60.37 11.98 -21.17
C LEU A 513 -59.29 12.04 -22.24
N LYS A 514 -58.41 11.02 -22.22
CA LYS A 514 -57.41 10.77 -23.25
C LYS A 514 -58.11 10.68 -24.63
N ASN A 515 -57.88 11.68 -25.46
CA ASN A 515 -58.07 11.72 -26.93
C ASN A 515 -59.51 11.77 -27.50
N ARG A 516 -60.39 12.67 -26.99
CA ARG A 516 -61.57 13.18 -27.75
C ARG A 516 -61.80 14.67 -27.52
N ALA A 517 -62.31 15.40 -28.53
CA ALA A 517 -62.64 16.82 -28.40
C ALA A 517 -63.90 17.05 -27.54
N PRO A 518 -63.94 18.09 -26.69
CA PRO A 518 -65.10 18.40 -25.86
C PRO A 518 -66.31 18.84 -26.70
N ILE A 519 -67.50 18.36 -26.34
CA ILE A 519 -68.75 18.71 -27.02
C ILE A 519 -69.09 20.20 -26.74
N PRO A 520 -69.40 21.01 -27.77
CA PRO A 520 -69.76 22.42 -27.58
C PRO A 520 -71.05 22.56 -26.75
N ARG A 521 -71.06 23.54 -25.84
CA ARG A 521 -72.19 23.76 -24.91
C ARG A 521 -73.50 24.12 -25.62
N SER A 522 -73.44 24.69 -26.82
CA SER A 522 -74.61 25.02 -27.64
C SER A 522 -75.40 23.81 -28.13
N ALA A 523 -74.76 22.63 -28.21
CA ALA A 523 -75.39 21.40 -28.69
C ALA A 523 -75.90 20.49 -27.56
N LYS A 524 -75.67 20.85 -26.28
CA LYS A 524 -76.15 20.09 -25.10
C LYS A 524 -77.34 20.80 -24.46
N SER A 525 -78.46 20.10 -24.30
CA SER A 525 -79.54 20.55 -23.41
C SER A 525 -79.13 20.37 -21.95
N LYS A 526 -79.34 21.41 -21.15
CA LYS A 526 -79.24 21.34 -19.69
C LYS A 526 -80.63 21.23 -19.09
N LYS A 527 -80.77 20.49 -17.99
CA LYS A 527 -81.99 20.48 -17.19
C LYS A 527 -82.10 21.79 -16.42
N LEU A 528 -83.32 22.32 -16.28
CA LEU A 528 -83.58 23.55 -15.55
C LEU A 528 -83.09 23.46 -14.10
N SER A 529 -83.33 22.33 -13.43
CA SER A 529 -82.95 22.11 -12.04
C SER A 529 -81.44 22.26 -11.77
N GLN A 530 -80.60 21.77 -12.69
CA GLN A 530 -79.14 21.90 -12.56
C GLN A 530 -78.66 23.34 -12.78
N MET A 531 -79.42 24.15 -13.53
CA MET A 531 -79.14 25.57 -13.69
C MET A 531 -79.57 26.33 -12.43
N GLU A 532 -80.77 26.04 -11.93
CA GLU A 532 -81.32 26.62 -10.69
C GLU A 532 -80.36 26.38 -9.51
N GLU A 533 -79.98 25.14 -9.22
CA GLU A 533 -79.03 24.82 -8.13
C GLU A 533 -77.68 25.56 -8.25
N SER A 534 -77.18 25.75 -9.48
CA SER A 534 -75.90 26.45 -9.68
C SER A 534 -76.00 27.97 -9.54
N LEU A 535 -77.16 28.55 -9.84
CA LEU A 535 -77.43 29.98 -9.68
C LEU A 535 -77.72 30.31 -8.22
N GLU A 536 -78.48 29.44 -7.56
CA GLU A 536 -78.74 29.51 -6.11
C GLU A 536 -77.43 29.40 -5.32
N ALA A 537 -76.56 28.45 -5.66
CA ALA A 537 -75.23 28.32 -5.05
C ALA A 537 -74.28 29.51 -5.36
N ALA A 538 -74.58 30.31 -6.37
CA ALA A 538 -73.86 31.54 -6.71
C ALA A 538 -74.54 32.81 -6.14
N GLY A 539 -75.69 32.66 -5.45
CA GLY A 539 -76.42 33.74 -4.80
C GLY A 539 -77.32 34.57 -5.73
N TYR A 540 -77.67 34.06 -6.91
CA TYR A 540 -78.63 34.71 -7.80
C TYR A 540 -80.06 34.21 -7.54
N ASP A 541 -81.02 35.12 -7.60
CA ASP A 541 -82.44 34.80 -7.43
C ASP A 541 -82.95 33.91 -8.58
N VAL A 542 -83.26 32.67 -8.20
CA VAL A 542 -83.72 31.61 -9.08
C VAL A 542 -85.18 31.76 -9.47
N ASP A 543 -86.00 32.47 -8.70
CA ASP A 543 -87.43 32.59 -9.00
C ASP A 543 -87.67 33.43 -10.25
N ALA A 544 -86.88 34.48 -10.49
CA ALA A 544 -86.99 35.28 -11.72
C ALA A 544 -86.56 34.49 -12.97
N ALA A 545 -85.49 33.69 -12.89
CA ALA A 545 -85.00 32.89 -14.03
C ALA A 545 -85.85 31.64 -14.26
N GLY A 546 -86.22 30.97 -13.17
CA GLY A 546 -87.12 29.82 -13.13
C GLY A 546 -88.52 30.19 -13.61
N SER A 547 -89.08 31.32 -13.17
CA SER A 547 -90.36 31.83 -13.71
C SER A 547 -90.25 32.24 -15.17
N ARG A 548 -89.12 32.78 -15.64
CA ARG A 548 -88.93 33.07 -17.09
C ARG A 548 -88.90 31.80 -17.95
N ALA A 549 -88.26 30.74 -17.45
CA ALA A 549 -88.18 29.46 -18.14
C ALA A 549 -89.49 28.64 -18.01
N ARG A 550 -90.15 28.70 -16.85
CA ARG A 550 -91.48 28.12 -16.59
C ARG A 550 -92.58 28.87 -17.35
N SER A 551 -92.48 30.19 -17.54
CA SER A 551 -93.40 30.98 -18.38
C SER A 551 -93.18 30.75 -19.88
N GLN A 552 -91.97 30.40 -20.32
CA GLN A 552 -91.76 29.91 -21.69
C GLN A 552 -92.33 28.48 -21.90
N SER A 553 -92.40 27.65 -20.85
CA SER A 553 -92.91 26.27 -20.93
C SER A 553 -94.39 26.11 -20.55
N GLN A 554 -95.03 27.14 -19.99
CA GLN A 554 -96.49 27.23 -19.80
C GLN A 554 -97.13 28.27 -20.71
N ALA A 555 -96.95 28.10 -22.02
CA ALA A 555 -97.83 28.70 -23.03
C ALA A 555 -98.17 27.67 -24.12
N ARG A 556 -98.67 26.49 -23.70
CA ARG A 556 -99.69 25.72 -24.44
C ARG A 556 -100.24 24.56 -23.58
N GLY A 557 -101.39 24.85 -22.95
CA GLY A 557 -102.57 24.00 -22.84
C GLY A 557 -102.40 22.51 -22.50
N ARG A 558 -102.64 22.20 -21.22
CA ARG A 558 -103.35 20.99 -20.82
C ARG A 558 -104.83 21.19 -21.24
N THR A 559 -105.29 20.52 -22.30
CA THR A 559 -106.71 20.50 -22.67
C THR A 559 -107.41 19.39 -21.89
N SER A 560 -108.14 19.79 -20.84
CA SER A 560 -109.34 19.09 -20.35
C SER A 560 -110.50 19.98 -20.75
N THR A 561 -111.46 19.40 -21.46
CA THR A 561 -112.76 19.96 -21.85
C THR A 561 -113.53 20.53 -20.65
N ARG A 562 -114.17 21.70 -20.86
CA ARG A 562 -115.34 22.25 -20.15
C ARG A 562 -115.75 23.55 -20.85
N ASP A 563 -116.77 23.49 -21.69
CA ASP A 563 -118.20 23.68 -21.38
C ASP A 563 -118.57 25.16 -21.45
N VAL A 564 -118.92 25.54 -22.67
CA VAL A 564 -120.03 26.45 -22.90
C VAL A 564 -121.30 25.66 -22.65
N ASP A 565 -122.13 26.23 -21.80
CA ASP A 565 -123.55 25.95 -21.72
C ASP A 565 -124.22 25.86 -23.10
N MET A 566 -125.07 24.87 -23.38
CA MET A 566 -125.21 23.51 -22.85
C MET A 566 -126.46 22.94 -23.51
N ASP A 567 -126.31 21.77 -24.11
CA ASP A 567 -126.92 20.54 -23.59
C ASP A 567 -125.81 19.49 -23.77
N ASP A 568 -124.73 19.69 -23.02
CA ASP A 568 -124.34 18.94 -21.82
C ASP A 568 -123.63 17.64 -22.19
N MET A 569 -122.30 17.73 -22.20
CA MET A 569 -121.34 16.64 -21.98
C MET A 569 -121.66 15.29 -22.61
N ASP A 570 -121.17 15.02 -23.83
CA ASP A 570 -120.75 13.64 -24.15
C ASP A 570 -119.80 13.54 -25.36
N VAL A 571 -118.53 13.30 -25.03
CA VAL A 571 -117.67 12.23 -25.54
C VAL A 571 -117.65 11.90 -27.05
N ASP A 572 -116.42 11.98 -27.56
CA ASP A 572 -115.81 11.17 -28.61
C ASP A 572 -115.75 11.63 -30.09
N MET A 573 -114.48 11.69 -30.50
CA MET A 573 -113.92 11.04 -31.70
C MET A 573 -113.97 11.72 -33.07
N SER A 574 -112.80 11.59 -33.72
CA SER A 574 -112.58 11.33 -35.14
C SER A 574 -112.79 12.47 -36.16
N ASP A 575 -111.73 12.86 -36.87
CA ASP A 575 -111.42 12.31 -38.21
C ASP A 575 -110.60 13.34 -39.06
N PRO A 576 -109.47 12.95 -39.71
CA PRO A 576 -108.52 13.87 -40.36
C PRO A 576 -108.98 14.53 -41.69
N ARG A 577 -110.25 14.44 -42.07
CA ARG A 577 -110.74 14.76 -43.43
C ARG A 577 -111.25 16.20 -43.61
N GLN A 578 -111.70 16.90 -42.57
CA GLN A 578 -112.25 18.26 -42.74
C GLN A 578 -111.19 19.37 -42.86
N ALA A 579 -109.99 19.18 -42.30
CA ALA A 579 -108.87 20.08 -42.52
C ALA A 579 -108.41 20.10 -44.00
N ILE A 580 -108.63 19.00 -44.72
CA ILE A 580 -108.31 18.85 -46.14
C ILE A 580 -109.40 19.49 -47.04
N ALA A 581 -110.62 19.70 -46.52
CA ALA A 581 -111.75 20.30 -47.23
C ALA A 581 -111.83 21.83 -47.09
N ARG A 582 -111.23 22.41 -46.03
CA ARG A 582 -111.02 23.86 -45.91
C ARG A 582 -109.86 24.42 -46.71
N ALA A 583 -109.35 23.58 -47.61
CA ALA A 583 -109.12 23.97 -48.99
C ALA A 583 -107.92 24.90 -49.20
N LYS A 584 -107.07 24.58 -50.17
CA LYS A 584 -107.48 24.63 -51.59
C LYS A 584 -108.07 25.99 -52.01
N GLY A 585 -107.89 27.04 -51.19
CA GLY A 585 -108.31 28.41 -51.44
C GLY A 585 -107.15 29.39 -51.23
N ARG A 586 -106.26 29.47 -52.24
CA ARG A 586 -105.22 30.51 -52.51
C ARG A 586 -103.75 30.07 -52.40
N ALA A 587 -103.29 29.60 -53.56
CA ALA A 587 -101.96 29.48 -54.14
C ALA A 587 -100.72 30.15 -53.48
N ARG A 588 -99.64 29.36 -53.37
CA ARG A 588 -98.30 29.67 -53.92
C ARG A 588 -97.62 28.36 -54.35
N SER A 589 -97.01 28.41 -55.53
CA SER A 589 -96.71 27.28 -56.42
C SER A 589 -95.34 26.63 -56.18
N GLN A 590 -95.36 25.29 -56.15
CA GLN A 590 -94.27 24.29 -56.09
C GLN A 590 -93.72 23.91 -54.71
N ALA A 591 -94.05 22.67 -54.30
CA ALA A 591 -93.68 22.04 -53.04
C ALA A 591 -92.40 21.20 -53.20
N ALA A 592 -91.46 21.32 -52.27
CA ALA A 592 -90.28 20.47 -52.23
C ALA A 592 -90.69 19.00 -52.00
N THR A 593 -90.54 18.15 -53.02
CA THR A 593 -90.85 16.72 -52.94
C THR A 593 -89.75 15.99 -52.18
N ASN A 594 -90.10 15.31 -51.08
CA ASN A 594 -89.17 14.47 -50.36
C ASN A 594 -89.06 13.11 -51.08
N ARG A 595 -87.98 12.90 -51.85
CA ARG A 595 -87.71 11.67 -52.62
C ARG A 595 -87.77 10.35 -51.85
N LEU A 596 -87.66 10.38 -50.52
CA LEU A 596 -87.80 9.19 -49.68
C LEU A 596 -89.27 8.77 -49.46
N GLU A 597 -90.19 9.71 -49.64
CA GLU A 597 -91.61 9.56 -49.30
C GLU A 597 -92.49 9.57 -50.56
N ASP A 598 -92.03 10.20 -51.64
CA ASP A 598 -92.78 10.41 -52.89
C ASP A 598 -93.28 9.10 -53.55
N GLY A 599 -92.55 7.99 -53.37
CA GLY A 599 -92.93 6.68 -53.91
C GLY A 599 -93.75 5.79 -52.97
N VAL A 600 -94.02 6.22 -51.72
CA VAL A 600 -94.73 5.42 -50.72
C VAL A 600 -95.89 6.24 -50.16
N THR A 601 -97.07 6.01 -50.72
CA THR A 601 -98.27 6.80 -50.43
C THR A 601 -98.88 6.53 -49.07
N ASP A 602 -98.72 5.31 -48.53
CA ASP A 602 -99.28 4.91 -47.23
C ASP A 602 -98.27 5.01 -46.08
N GLU A 603 -98.71 5.55 -44.95
CA GLU A 603 -97.90 5.79 -43.75
C GLU A 603 -97.40 4.48 -43.09
N THR A 604 -98.20 3.41 -43.15
CA THR A 604 -97.82 2.07 -42.69
C THR A 604 -96.71 1.48 -43.55
N SER A 605 -96.78 1.66 -44.87
CA SER A 605 -95.75 1.23 -45.82
C SER A 605 -94.45 2.05 -45.64
N ARG A 606 -94.58 3.33 -45.31
CA ARG A 606 -93.45 4.22 -45.02
C ARG A 606 -92.71 3.82 -43.73
N SER A 607 -93.45 3.59 -42.65
CA SER A 607 -92.84 3.11 -41.39
C SER A 607 -92.18 1.74 -41.57
N LYS A 608 -92.76 0.86 -42.39
CA LYS A 608 -92.17 -0.43 -42.76
C LYS A 608 -90.88 -0.27 -43.56
N ALA A 609 -90.84 0.65 -44.54
CA ALA A 609 -89.64 0.94 -45.32
C ALA A 609 -88.51 1.51 -44.46
N GLU A 610 -88.82 2.41 -43.53
CA GLU A 610 -87.83 2.95 -42.59
C GLU A 610 -87.29 1.88 -41.64
N ARG A 611 -88.16 0.98 -41.16
CA ARG A 611 -87.77 -0.17 -40.34
C ARG A 611 -86.85 -1.11 -41.11
N LEU A 612 -87.17 -1.41 -42.39
CA LEU A 612 -86.33 -2.25 -43.25
C LEU A 612 -84.97 -1.62 -43.52
N LYS A 613 -84.90 -0.31 -43.74
CA LYS A 613 -83.63 0.43 -43.88
C LYS A 613 -82.77 0.30 -42.62
N LYS A 614 -83.35 0.55 -41.44
CA LYS A 614 -82.66 0.37 -40.15
C LYS A 614 -82.20 -1.06 -39.92
N LEU A 615 -82.98 -2.05 -40.36
CA LEU A 615 -82.63 -3.46 -40.27
C LEU A 615 -81.48 -3.83 -41.22
N GLY A 616 -81.47 -3.31 -42.46
CA GLY A 616 -80.38 -3.48 -43.43
C GLY A 616 -79.06 -2.87 -42.95
N GLN A 617 -79.10 -1.75 -42.23
CA GLN A 617 -77.91 -1.09 -41.68
C GLN A 617 -77.27 -1.85 -40.50
N LYS A 618 -77.96 -2.80 -39.84
CA LYS A 618 -77.43 -3.52 -38.68
C LYS A 618 -76.11 -4.25 -38.96
N LYS A 619 -75.96 -4.88 -40.15
CA LYS A 619 -74.73 -5.62 -40.50
C LYS A 619 -73.52 -4.70 -40.58
N MET A 620 -73.72 -3.51 -41.16
CA MET A 620 -72.69 -2.48 -41.30
C MET A 620 -72.33 -1.86 -39.95
N ASN A 621 -73.33 -1.53 -39.14
CA ASN A 621 -73.14 -0.99 -37.79
C ASN A 621 -72.44 -2.00 -36.88
N ARG A 622 -72.72 -3.30 -37.01
CA ARG A 622 -72.00 -4.37 -36.28
C ARG A 622 -70.51 -4.39 -36.58
N MET A 623 -70.12 -4.06 -37.82
CA MET A 623 -68.71 -3.94 -38.23
C MET A 623 -68.13 -2.54 -37.98
N ALA A 624 -68.85 -1.68 -37.25
CA ALA A 624 -68.49 -0.31 -36.92
C ALA A 624 -68.07 0.56 -38.12
N ARG A 625 -68.68 0.33 -39.29
CA ARG A 625 -68.45 1.16 -40.48
C ARG A 625 -69.05 2.55 -40.29
N ALA A 626 -68.38 3.57 -40.82
CA ALA A 626 -68.85 4.95 -40.69
C ALA A 626 -70.14 5.25 -41.51
N GLY A 627 -70.44 4.44 -42.52
CA GLY A 627 -71.64 4.53 -43.35
C GLY A 627 -71.58 3.57 -44.54
N GLU A 628 -72.57 3.60 -45.43
CA GLU A 628 -72.65 2.68 -46.56
C GLU A 628 -71.51 2.86 -47.58
N ALA A 629 -70.90 4.04 -47.59
CA ALA A 629 -69.72 4.35 -48.39
C ALA A 629 -68.40 3.82 -47.80
N ASP A 630 -68.35 3.47 -46.50
CA ASP A 630 -67.11 2.98 -45.86
C ASP A 630 -66.91 1.47 -46.13
N ARG A 631 -66.13 1.21 -47.19
CA ARG A 631 -65.74 -0.12 -47.64
C ARG A 631 -64.25 -0.38 -47.48
N HIS A 632 -63.56 0.33 -46.57
CA HIS A 632 -62.12 0.17 -46.38
C HIS A 632 -61.75 -1.25 -45.92
N THR A 633 -60.83 -1.91 -46.63
CA THR A 633 -60.32 -3.24 -46.28
C THR A 633 -58.89 -3.12 -45.75
N THR A 634 -58.66 -3.61 -44.54
CA THR A 634 -57.32 -3.66 -43.96
C THR A 634 -56.57 -4.88 -44.47
N ALA A 635 -55.29 -4.75 -44.80
CA ALA A 635 -54.44 -5.90 -45.09
C ALA A 635 -54.34 -6.80 -43.85
N SER A 636 -54.54 -8.11 -44.03
CA SER A 636 -54.47 -9.09 -42.94
C SER A 636 -53.06 -9.21 -42.35
N LEU A 637 -52.04 -9.20 -43.20
CA LEU A 637 -50.63 -9.26 -42.81
C LEU A 637 -49.82 -8.26 -43.66
N PRO A 638 -49.36 -7.13 -43.08
CA PRO A 638 -48.49 -6.20 -43.78
C PRO A 638 -47.12 -6.82 -44.07
N ARG A 639 -46.76 -6.94 -45.35
CA ARG A 639 -45.53 -7.63 -45.79
C ARG A 639 -44.25 -7.15 -45.08
N HIS A 640 -44.11 -5.85 -44.82
CA HIS A 640 -42.91 -5.29 -44.17
C HIS A 640 -42.74 -5.68 -42.69
N LEU A 641 -43.78 -6.24 -42.06
CA LEU A 641 -43.71 -6.75 -40.68
C LEU A 641 -43.33 -8.24 -40.62
N PHE A 642 -43.74 -9.01 -41.64
CA PHE A 642 -43.67 -10.47 -41.60
C PHE A 642 -42.71 -11.08 -42.62
N ALA A 643 -42.27 -10.31 -43.63
CA ALA A 643 -41.34 -10.77 -44.64
C ALA A 643 -39.97 -10.11 -44.49
N GLY A 644 -38.91 -10.94 -44.44
CA GLY A 644 -37.52 -10.54 -44.28
C GLY A 644 -36.95 -10.92 -42.91
N LYS A 645 -35.63 -11.17 -42.85
CA LYS A 645 -34.88 -11.38 -41.59
C LYS A 645 -33.91 -10.22 -41.39
N ARG A 646 -33.73 -9.77 -40.14
CA ARG A 646 -32.73 -8.74 -39.80
C ARG A 646 -31.33 -9.37 -39.95
N THR A 647 -30.54 -8.84 -40.87
CA THR A 647 -29.12 -9.19 -41.01
C THR A 647 -28.25 -8.20 -40.23
N ILE A 648 -26.96 -8.54 -40.04
CA ILE A 648 -25.98 -7.61 -39.48
C ILE A 648 -25.76 -6.49 -40.50
N GLY A 649 -26.25 -5.28 -40.21
CA GLY A 649 -26.23 -4.13 -41.12
C GLY A 649 -27.38 -3.15 -40.89
N LYS A 650 -27.70 -2.35 -41.92
CA LYS A 650 -28.83 -1.39 -41.89
C LYS A 650 -30.16 -2.13 -41.73
N THR A 651 -30.99 -1.65 -40.81
CA THR A 651 -32.30 -2.23 -40.52
C THR A 651 -33.44 -1.39 -41.11
N GLN A 652 -34.58 -2.03 -41.39
CA GLN A 652 -35.72 -1.43 -42.09
C GLN A 652 -36.62 -0.56 -41.19
N ARG A 653 -36.41 -0.60 -39.88
CA ARG A 653 -37.12 0.23 -38.89
C ARG A 653 -36.12 0.71 -37.85
N ARG A 654 -36.31 1.95 -37.36
CA ARG A 654 -35.44 2.58 -36.38
C ARG A 654 -35.45 1.83 -35.05
#